data_AF-A0A5S9QZK9-F1
#
_entry.id   AF-A0A5S9QZK9-F1
#
_cell.length_a   1.000
_cell.length_b   1.000
_cell.length_c   1.000
_cell.angle_alpha   90.00
_cell.angle_beta   90.00
_cell.angle_gamma   90.00
#
_symmetry.space_group_name_H-M   'P 1'
#
loop_
_entity.id
_entity.type
_entity.pdbx_description
1 polymer ?
#
loop_
_entity_poly.entity_id
_entity_poly.type
_entity_poly.pdbx_seq_one_letter_code
_entity_poly.pdbx_strand_id
1 'polypeptide(L)'
;MKRILCWIGRFSSSQGYGFATRQLYDAMRKYSRFPVVGIDSSKLTILPDSFPVANIRSGKNNVSIEFDSDDEIVVICHETPKFLHNVDIKGRVRIINYSVYEAEYWPLEWMDALNHCDEVYTSTNYCKNTLVQSGFDPKDIFVLPHAVELNGEAETIDTIASNGKTFLTVISNFNRKDLGSVIRGFFKAYKDDKDAKLIVKIPKDTAATDAEKTIVSAYEMLEIFGVTDAQPSIHFIKTHLSDEEMQELFDYCDCYVNIERGNGWDLPSMTAALLGKSIISVAYGGSTDYLNDEDSYLIEVNKSVTFATEKYVRDDVDIYAGASWASYSIGAVVDAFCRYRDDSEEVRLERSQRLLSSISSRFCPTKVVEILDARVAEYELFDFSENKKAKLQINQQWKQSPMFREQQGLISEAEQTALMNLAETPVYRPIHFYKNLMQFKQAFISGTLKDNANASVVRSYNLYAKAGRWNKPRLAFEFIAKSWRAGRWLNRLNSARKHQKSPDAQWVDIRRQLVSYVGFQRCTQENLEALQALKLNKKSDVLVVIGNGPSLNKMDLNGFANIDTLASNKFYLIYDKLNWRPTYYTGMDWRVIPQIADNLLEKTTESAFLCPMRFSDILHRHTNLYPFHEASLSRHTMTKNSVSFEGGIPSRGTVTTTAIMLGIALGYKEIYLVGCDTSYSIPQTVIQEGADRFGNGVKLNLTSTKDDDPNHFAGNYFGKGAVWHDPNVPEMIRSYYLVRRVANRCGVTIYNSTVGGNLEVFDRIDHQRIPGFIEAHANNNTSDDVAVARDVTETVVPNDSERDVTTDVLDKA
;
A
#
# COMPACT_ATOMS: atom_id res chain seq x y z
N MET A 1 -26.58 -42.55 23.36
CA MET A 1 -25.58 -42.04 22.42
C MET A 1 -26.16 -40.84 21.68
N LYS A 2 -25.79 -39.62 22.05
CA LYS A 2 -26.15 -38.41 21.30
C LYS A 2 -24.89 -37.83 20.67
N ARG A 3 -24.99 -37.33 19.44
CA ARG A 3 -23.93 -36.56 18.82
C ARG A 3 -24.14 -35.08 19.16
N ILE A 4 -23.18 -34.47 19.85
CA ILE A 4 -23.26 -33.10 20.38
C ILE A 4 -22.24 -32.23 19.64
N LEU A 5 -22.67 -31.06 19.18
CA LEU A 5 -21.82 -30.05 18.57
C LEU A 5 -21.36 -29.07 19.66
N CYS A 6 -20.06 -28.98 19.89
CA CYS A 6 -19.48 -28.01 20.79
C CYS A 6 -18.86 -26.87 19.97
N TRP A 7 -19.53 -25.72 19.91
CA TRP A 7 -19.12 -24.57 19.12
C TRP A 7 -18.32 -23.58 19.98
N ILE A 8 -17.03 -23.43 19.68
CA ILE A 8 -16.13 -22.49 20.35
C ILE A 8 -15.89 -21.31 19.41
N GLY A 9 -16.14 -20.08 19.86
CA GLY A 9 -15.87 -18.90 19.04
C GLY A 9 -15.91 -17.58 19.79
N ARG A 10 -15.62 -16.47 19.11
CA ARG A 10 -15.53 -15.13 19.71
C ARG A 10 -16.89 -14.44 19.84
N PHE A 11 -17.82 -15.05 20.59
CA PHE A 11 -19.21 -14.56 20.70
C PHE A 11 -19.32 -13.10 21.16
N SER A 12 -18.43 -12.66 22.06
CA SER A 12 -18.40 -11.26 22.54
C SER A 12 -17.66 -10.27 21.63
N SER A 13 -17.06 -10.72 20.52
CA SER A 13 -16.34 -9.82 19.63
C SER A 13 -17.30 -9.09 18.69
N SER A 14 -17.12 -7.78 18.53
CA SER A 14 -17.82 -6.97 17.52
C SER A 14 -17.19 -7.05 16.12
N GLN A 15 -16.12 -7.83 15.95
CA GLN A 15 -15.48 -8.04 14.65
C GLN A 15 -16.22 -9.08 13.81
N GLY A 16 -15.87 -9.17 12.52
CA GLY A 16 -16.49 -10.09 11.56
C GLY A 16 -16.50 -11.57 12.01
N TYR A 17 -15.43 -12.05 12.67
CA TYR A 17 -15.40 -13.41 13.26
C TYR A 17 -16.47 -13.61 14.33
N GLY A 18 -16.68 -12.60 15.19
CA GLY A 18 -17.71 -12.66 16.23
C GLY A 18 -19.12 -12.65 15.64
N PHE A 19 -19.37 -11.80 14.64
CA PHE A 19 -20.64 -11.76 13.92
C PHE A 19 -20.94 -13.10 13.22
N ALA A 20 -20.00 -13.62 12.44
CA ALA A 20 -20.15 -14.92 11.77
C ALA A 20 -20.33 -16.07 12.77
N THR A 21 -19.62 -16.04 13.90
CA THR A 21 -19.78 -17.02 14.98
C THR A 21 -21.19 -17.02 15.55
N ARG A 22 -21.74 -15.84 15.87
CA ARG A 22 -23.11 -15.71 16.40
C ARG A 22 -24.14 -16.24 15.41
N GLN A 23 -24.10 -15.75 14.16
CA GLN A 23 -25.06 -16.16 13.12
C GLN A 23 -25.07 -17.67 12.88
N LEU A 24 -23.89 -18.28 12.77
CA LEU A 24 -23.79 -19.73 12.58
C LEU A 24 -24.24 -20.51 13.82
N TYR A 25 -23.86 -20.08 15.02
CA TYR A 25 -24.30 -20.74 16.25
C TYR A 25 -25.82 -20.67 16.43
N ASP A 26 -26.42 -19.50 16.19
CA ASP A 26 -27.87 -19.29 16.30
C ASP A 26 -28.62 -20.11 15.24
N ALA A 27 -28.10 -20.16 14.01
CA ALA A 27 -28.60 -21.04 12.95
C ALA A 27 -28.54 -22.53 13.38
N MET A 28 -27.41 -22.98 13.92
CA MET A 28 -27.24 -24.35 14.38
C MET A 28 -28.18 -24.68 15.53
N ARG A 29 -28.32 -23.81 16.52
CA ARG A 29 -29.28 -24.00 17.62
C ARG A 29 -30.72 -24.17 17.12
N LYS A 30 -31.11 -23.38 16.11
CA LYS A 30 -32.50 -23.30 15.65
C LYS A 30 -32.87 -24.43 14.69
N TYR A 31 -31.95 -24.82 13.82
CA TYR A 31 -32.25 -25.70 12.69
C TYR A 31 -31.49 -27.03 12.71
N SER A 32 -30.41 -27.17 13.48
CA SER A 32 -29.64 -28.43 13.49
C SER A 32 -30.43 -29.52 14.20
N ARG A 33 -30.32 -30.75 13.70
CA ARG A 33 -30.83 -31.93 14.39
C ARG A 33 -29.95 -32.38 15.56
N PHE A 34 -28.74 -31.81 15.68
CA PHE A 34 -27.78 -32.14 16.73
C PHE A 34 -27.84 -31.11 17.87
N PRO A 35 -27.83 -31.54 19.14
CA PRO A 35 -27.67 -30.63 20.27
C PRO A 35 -26.39 -29.79 20.18
N VAL A 36 -26.48 -28.48 20.48
CA VAL A 36 -25.36 -27.54 20.36
C VAL A 36 -25.02 -26.91 21.71
N VAL A 37 -23.72 -26.90 22.06
CA VAL A 37 -23.15 -26.23 23.23
C VAL A 37 -22.25 -25.08 22.74
N GLY A 38 -22.53 -23.85 23.15
CA GLY A 38 -21.74 -22.68 22.77
C GLY A 38 -20.74 -22.27 23.85
N ILE A 39 -19.51 -21.97 23.44
CA ILE A 39 -18.44 -21.49 24.33
C ILE A 39 -17.83 -20.21 23.78
N ASP A 40 -17.90 -19.14 24.57
CA ASP A 40 -17.21 -17.88 24.28
C ASP A 40 -15.71 -18.01 24.56
N SER A 41 -14.91 -18.08 23.51
CA SER A 41 -13.46 -18.13 23.59
C SER A 41 -12.83 -16.88 24.18
N SER A 42 -13.53 -15.74 24.12
CA SER A 42 -13.05 -14.45 24.64
C SER A 42 -13.26 -14.32 26.15
N LYS A 43 -14.33 -14.93 26.67
CA LYS A 43 -14.69 -14.90 28.10
C LYS A 43 -14.42 -16.21 28.85
N LEU A 44 -14.17 -17.30 28.11
CA LEU A 44 -14.06 -18.68 28.62
C LEU A 44 -15.30 -19.10 29.43
N THR A 45 -16.47 -18.79 28.90
CA THR A 45 -17.78 -19.08 29.51
C THR A 45 -18.67 -19.83 28.54
N ILE A 46 -19.52 -20.71 29.06
CA ILE A 46 -20.58 -21.37 28.28
C ILE A 46 -21.72 -20.37 28.08
N LEU A 47 -22.30 -20.36 26.88
CA LEU A 47 -23.42 -19.49 26.57
C LEU A 47 -24.69 -19.94 27.32
N PRO A 48 -25.50 -19.01 27.87
CA PRO A 48 -26.65 -19.35 28.70
C PRO A 48 -27.69 -20.25 28.02
N ASP A 49 -27.76 -20.18 26.70
CA ASP A 49 -28.75 -20.86 25.90
C ASP A 49 -28.30 -22.27 25.47
N SER A 50 -27.02 -22.63 25.67
CA SER A 50 -26.41 -23.91 25.30
C SER A 50 -27.22 -25.14 25.74
N PHE A 51 -27.11 -26.22 24.98
CA PHE A 51 -27.63 -27.52 25.39
C PHE A 51 -27.09 -27.94 26.78
N PRO A 52 -27.95 -28.40 27.71
CA PRO A 52 -27.52 -28.73 29.07
C PRO A 52 -26.52 -29.89 29.09
N VAL A 53 -25.41 -29.71 29.79
CA VAL A 53 -24.39 -30.75 30.02
C VAL A 53 -24.08 -30.85 31.52
N ALA A 54 -23.93 -32.08 32.03
CA ALA A 54 -24.00 -32.37 33.46
C ALA A 54 -22.82 -31.86 34.30
N ASN A 55 -21.62 -31.77 33.71
CA ASN A 55 -20.38 -31.48 34.45
C ASN A 55 -19.60 -30.31 33.83
N ILE A 56 -20.01 -29.09 34.18
CA ILE A 56 -19.35 -27.85 33.74
C ILE A 56 -18.52 -27.27 34.87
N ARG A 57 -17.29 -26.87 34.56
CA ARG A 57 -16.46 -26.02 35.43
C ARG A 57 -15.96 -24.84 34.63
N SER A 58 -16.48 -23.66 34.92
CA SER A 58 -15.97 -22.40 34.37
C SER A 58 -15.22 -21.63 35.46
N GLY A 59 -14.03 -21.16 35.13
CA GLY A 59 -13.22 -20.31 35.98
C GLY A 59 -12.73 -19.08 35.21
N LYS A 60 -12.05 -18.17 35.90
CA LYS A 60 -11.54 -16.93 35.30
C LYS A 60 -10.66 -17.16 34.07
N ASN A 61 -9.89 -18.25 34.06
CA ASN A 61 -8.87 -18.54 33.05
C ASN A 61 -9.07 -19.91 32.38
N ASN A 62 -10.19 -20.60 32.61
CA ASN A 62 -10.45 -21.88 31.99
C ASN A 62 -11.94 -22.21 31.91
N VAL A 63 -12.28 -23.08 30.98
CA VAL A 63 -13.57 -23.78 30.96
C VAL A 63 -13.32 -25.25 30.71
N SER A 64 -13.99 -26.11 31.47
CA SER A 64 -13.94 -27.56 31.29
C SER A 64 -15.34 -28.14 31.28
N ILE A 65 -15.55 -29.06 30.36
CA ILE A 65 -16.80 -29.80 30.18
C ILE A 65 -16.44 -31.29 30.18
N GLU A 66 -17.08 -32.06 31.05
CA GLU A 66 -17.05 -33.51 31.00
C GLU A 66 -18.41 -33.99 30.48
N PHE A 67 -18.37 -34.73 29.38
CA PHE A 67 -19.54 -35.31 28.73
C PHE A 67 -19.81 -36.72 29.25
N ASP A 68 -21.01 -37.24 28.98
CA ASP A 68 -21.34 -38.62 29.33
C ASP A 68 -20.53 -39.61 28.46
N SER A 69 -20.28 -40.82 28.97
CA SER A 69 -19.40 -41.81 28.31
C SER A 69 -19.87 -42.24 26.93
N ASP A 70 -21.17 -42.10 26.68
CA ASP A 70 -21.83 -42.54 25.47
C ASP A 70 -22.05 -41.40 24.48
N ASP A 71 -21.62 -40.17 24.74
CA ASP A 71 -21.83 -39.07 23.80
C ASP A 71 -20.68 -38.97 22.78
N GLU A 72 -21.02 -38.60 21.55
CA GLU A 72 -20.05 -38.31 20.49
C GLU A 72 -19.92 -36.81 20.33
N ILE A 73 -18.73 -36.28 20.51
CA ILE A 73 -18.53 -34.83 20.55
C ILE A 73 -17.83 -34.36 19.28
N VAL A 74 -18.44 -33.42 18.58
CA VAL A 74 -17.80 -32.69 17.48
C VAL A 74 -17.51 -31.28 17.96
N VAL A 75 -16.24 -30.96 18.15
CA VAL A 75 -15.80 -29.62 18.52
C VAL A 75 -15.54 -28.81 17.26
N ILE A 76 -16.26 -27.70 17.09
CA ILE A 76 -16.03 -26.73 16.02
C ILE A 76 -15.41 -25.49 16.66
N CYS A 77 -14.13 -25.28 16.38
CA CYS A 77 -13.38 -24.12 16.82
C CYS A 77 -13.41 -23.03 15.73
N HIS A 78 -14.42 -22.15 15.80
CA HIS A 78 -14.56 -20.98 14.93
C HIS A 78 -13.70 -19.82 15.46
N GLU A 79 -12.39 -19.98 15.29
CA GLU A 79 -11.34 -19.07 15.70
C GLU A 79 -10.14 -19.27 14.78
N THR A 80 -9.28 -18.26 14.71
CA THR A 80 -7.93 -18.38 14.16
C THR A 80 -7.24 -19.64 14.69
N PRO A 81 -6.47 -20.35 13.85
CA PRO A 81 -5.94 -21.65 14.21
C PRO A 81 -5.07 -21.66 15.48
N LYS A 82 -4.39 -20.55 15.79
CA LYS A 82 -3.57 -20.41 17.02
C LYS A 82 -4.35 -20.75 18.29
N PHE A 83 -5.66 -20.49 18.31
CA PHE A 83 -6.49 -20.78 19.48
C PHE A 83 -6.54 -22.28 19.83
N LEU A 84 -6.33 -23.17 18.86
CA LEU A 84 -6.34 -24.62 19.09
C LEU A 84 -5.32 -25.05 20.15
N HIS A 85 -4.20 -24.35 20.31
CA HIS A 85 -3.22 -24.67 21.36
C HIS A 85 -3.77 -24.54 22.79
N ASN A 86 -4.88 -23.81 22.95
CA ASN A 86 -5.57 -23.63 24.23
C ASN A 86 -6.60 -24.73 24.50
N VAL A 87 -6.90 -25.58 23.51
CA VAL A 87 -7.93 -26.62 23.57
C VAL A 87 -7.26 -27.96 23.85
N ASP A 88 -7.50 -28.52 25.03
CA ASP A 88 -7.17 -29.91 25.38
C ASP A 88 -8.45 -30.72 25.41
N ILE A 89 -8.51 -31.81 24.66
CA ILE A 89 -9.66 -32.67 24.62
C ILE A 89 -9.25 -34.14 24.58
N LYS A 90 -9.96 -34.95 25.36
CA LYS A 90 -9.72 -36.39 25.52
C LYS A 90 -11.02 -37.16 25.34
N GLY A 91 -10.93 -38.41 24.92
CA GLY A 91 -12.07 -39.29 24.69
C GLY A 91 -12.52 -39.29 23.22
N ARG A 92 -13.79 -39.65 23.00
CA ARG A 92 -14.37 -39.89 21.67
C ARG A 92 -14.81 -38.58 21.02
N VAL A 93 -13.89 -37.92 20.33
CA VAL A 93 -14.07 -36.54 19.86
C VAL A 93 -13.55 -36.36 18.46
N ARG A 94 -14.24 -35.53 17.68
CA ARG A 94 -13.73 -34.96 16.44
C ARG A 94 -13.51 -33.45 16.58
N ILE A 95 -12.35 -32.95 16.20
CA ILE A 95 -11.94 -31.55 16.32
C ILE A 95 -11.89 -30.94 14.93
N ILE A 96 -12.61 -29.84 14.75
CA ILE A 96 -12.68 -29.09 13.51
C ILE A 96 -12.19 -27.68 13.80
N ASN A 97 -11.23 -27.17 13.04
CA ASN A 97 -10.98 -25.74 13.01
C ASN A 97 -11.82 -25.10 11.93
N TYR A 98 -12.50 -23.99 12.21
CA TYR A 98 -13.19 -23.20 11.22
C TYR A 98 -12.54 -21.81 11.14
N SER A 99 -11.79 -21.59 10.05
CA SER A 99 -11.05 -20.35 9.82
C SER A 99 -11.22 -19.83 8.40
N VAL A 100 -11.14 -18.51 8.28
CA VAL A 100 -11.12 -17.77 7.03
C VAL A 100 -9.84 -16.96 6.96
N TYR A 101 -9.22 -16.93 5.77
CA TYR A 101 -7.97 -16.22 5.55
C TYR A 101 -7.93 -15.57 4.17
N GLU A 102 -7.44 -14.33 4.12
CA GLU A 102 -7.60 -13.42 2.98
C GLU A 102 -6.34 -13.27 2.11
N ALA A 103 -5.38 -14.18 2.18
CA ALA A 103 -4.16 -14.14 1.37
C ALA A 103 -3.74 -15.52 0.83
N GLU A 104 -2.82 -15.55 -0.14
CA GLU A 104 -2.46 -16.77 -0.89
C GLU A 104 -1.88 -17.90 0.00
N TYR A 105 -1.21 -17.58 1.11
CA TYR A 105 -0.53 -18.55 1.96
C TYR A 105 -0.82 -18.31 3.43
N TRP A 106 -1.22 -19.37 4.13
CA TRP A 106 -1.56 -19.30 5.55
C TRP A 106 -0.30 -19.14 6.42
N PRO A 107 -0.38 -18.42 7.57
CA PRO A 107 0.76 -18.26 8.48
C PRO A 107 1.28 -19.60 9.00
N LEU A 108 2.60 -19.76 9.14
CA LEU A 108 3.19 -21.04 9.57
C LEU A 108 2.68 -21.52 10.93
N GLU A 109 2.53 -20.60 11.87
CA GLU A 109 1.99 -20.92 13.20
C GLU A 109 0.54 -21.39 13.12
N TRP A 110 -0.22 -20.90 12.14
CA TRP A 110 -1.57 -21.40 11.90
C TRP A 110 -1.53 -22.81 11.36
N MET A 111 -0.64 -23.08 10.40
CA MET A 111 -0.45 -24.42 9.83
C MET A 111 -0.09 -25.46 10.90
N ASP A 112 0.80 -25.12 11.85
CA ASP A 112 1.17 -25.99 12.97
C ASP A 112 -0.03 -26.32 13.86
N ALA A 113 -0.81 -25.30 14.21
CA ALA A 113 -2.01 -25.48 15.02
C ALA A 113 -3.08 -26.35 14.32
N LEU A 114 -3.25 -26.18 13.01
CA LEU A 114 -4.19 -26.95 12.20
C LEU A 114 -3.82 -28.44 12.11
N ASN A 115 -2.56 -28.84 12.32
CA ASN A 115 -2.18 -30.26 12.41
C ASN A 115 -2.75 -30.97 13.65
N HIS A 116 -3.34 -30.22 14.59
CA HIS A 116 -3.98 -30.76 15.79
C HIS A 116 -5.50 -30.91 15.66
N CYS A 117 -6.08 -30.69 14.48
CA CYS A 117 -7.49 -30.95 14.21
C CYS A 117 -7.68 -32.05 13.16
N ASP A 118 -8.86 -32.68 13.15
CA ASP A 118 -9.21 -33.75 12.22
C ASP A 118 -9.65 -33.21 10.85
N GLU A 119 -10.26 -32.03 10.82
CA GLU A 119 -10.65 -31.32 9.59
C GLU A 119 -10.52 -29.81 9.74
N VAL A 120 -10.27 -29.14 8.62
CA VAL A 120 -10.26 -27.68 8.50
C VAL A 120 -11.46 -27.23 7.67
N TYR A 121 -12.30 -26.42 8.28
CA TYR A 121 -13.43 -25.77 7.64
C TYR A 121 -13.03 -24.36 7.22
N THR A 122 -13.52 -23.95 6.06
CA THR A 122 -13.35 -22.58 5.57
C THR A 122 -14.57 -22.14 4.77
N SER A 123 -14.69 -20.85 4.48
CA SER A 123 -15.92 -20.25 3.94
C SER A 123 -16.03 -20.32 2.42
N THR A 124 -14.91 -20.41 1.70
CA THR A 124 -14.87 -20.33 0.23
C THR A 124 -13.91 -21.33 -0.40
N ASN A 125 -14.16 -21.64 -1.67
CA ASN A 125 -13.22 -22.38 -2.51
C ASN A 125 -11.90 -21.64 -2.67
N TYR A 126 -11.91 -20.30 -2.68
CA TYR A 126 -10.68 -19.51 -2.60
C TYR A 126 -9.85 -19.90 -1.37
N CYS A 127 -10.42 -19.82 -0.15
CA CYS A 127 -9.68 -20.17 1.06
C CYS A 127 -9.25 -21.65 1.05
N LYS A 128 -10.09 -22.58 0.58
CA LYS A 128 -9.70 -23.99 0.40
C LYS A 128 -8.49 -24.13 -0.52
N ASN A 129 -8.48 -23.42 -1.64
CA ASN A 129 -7.36 -23.44 -2.58
C ASN A 129 -6.07 -22.90 -1.93
N THR A 130 -6.15 -21.85 -1.11
CA THR A 130 -4.98 -21.33 -0.37
C THR A 130 -4.45 -22.32 0.68
N LEU A 131 -5.31 -23.08 1.36
CA LEU A 131 -4.92 -24.15 2.28
C LEU A 131 -4.22 -25.31 1.55
N VAL A 132 -4.78 -25.76 0.42
CA VAL A 132 -4.18 -26.80 -0.43
C VAL A 132 -2.82 -26.35 -0.95
N GLN A 133 -2.70 -25.11 -1.42
CA GLN A 133 -1.42 -24.53 -1.84
C GLN A 133 -0.41 -24.40 -0.70
N SER A 134 -0.89 -24.26 0.54
CA SER A 134 -0.07 -24.26 1.75
C SER A 134 0.33 -25.67 2.21
N GLY A 135 -0.19 -26.73 1.57
CA GLY A 135 0.22 -28.12 1.77
C GLY A 135 -0.76 -29.01 2.52
N PHE A 136 -1.98 -28.54 2.83
CA PHE A 136 -3.03 -29.39 3.41
C PHE A 136 -3.60 -30.37 2.39
N ASP A 137 -3.98 -31.56 2.85
CA ASP A 137 -4.67 -32.55 2.03
C ASP A 137 -6.10 -32.03 1.70
N PRO A 138 -6.48 -31.92 0.42
CA PRO A 138 -7.80 -31.46 0.02
C PRO A 138 -8.98 -32.23 0.64
N LYS A 139 -8.77 -33.48 1.06
CA LYS A 139 -9.80 -34.34 1.68
C LYS A 139 -10.13 -33.93 3.12
N ASP A 140 -9.18 -33.28 3.80
CA ASP A 140 -9.29 -32.83 5.19
C ASP A 140 -9.81 -31.39 5.26
N ILE A 141 -10.16 -30.80 4.10
CA ILE A 141 -10.69 -29.43 4.00
C ILE A 141 -12.12 -29.44 3.49
N PHE A 142 -13.03 -28.89 4.29
CA PHE A 142 -14.43 -28.73 3.94
C PHE A 142 -14.80 -27.25 3.75
N VAL A 143 -15.57 -26.94 2.71
CA VAL A 143 -16.07 -25.58 2.48
C VAL A 143 -17.47 -25.48 3.09
N LEU A 144 -17.54 -24.78 4.21
CA LEU A 144 -18.80 -24.40 4.86
C LEU A 144 -18.94 -22.87 4.75
N PRO A 145 -19.82 -22.34 3.90
CA PRO A 145 -20.15 -20.92 3.87
C PRO A 145 -20.56 -20.35 5.24
N HIS A 146 -20.33 -19.06 5.50
CA HIS A 146 -20.99 -18.44 6.65
C HIS A 146 -22.47 -18.23 6.33
N ALA A 147 -23.33 -18.49 7.31
CA ALA A 147 -24.74 -18.14 7.22
C ALA A 147 -24.92 -16.62 7.26
N VAL A 148 -25.81 -16.11 6.41
CA VAL A 148 -26.16 -14.70 6.36
C VAL A 148 -27.67 -14.54 6.41
N GLU A 149 -28.12 -13.69 7.33
CA GLU A 149 -29.50 -13.22 7.45
C GLU A 149 -29.50 -11.75 7.88
N LEU A 150 -30.58 -11.04 7.56
CA LEU A 150 -30.79 -9.67 8.05
C LEU A 150 -31.25 -9.71 9.51
N ASN A 151 -30.93 -8.66 10.26
CA ASN A 151 -31.41 -8.50 11.63
C ASN A 151 -32.88 -8.04 11.60
N GLY A 152 -33.75 -8.77 12.31
CA GLY A 152 -35.17 -8.46 12.45
C GLY A 152 -36.01 -8.74 11.19
N GLU A 153 -37.32 -8.48 11.28
CA GLU A 153 -38.13 -8.31 10.07
C GLU A 153 -37.69 -6.99 9.44
N ALA A 154 -37.05 -7.07 8.26
CA ALA A 154 -36.83 -5.88 7.47
C ALA A 154 -38.21 -5.34 7.10
N GLU A 155 -38.69 -4.34 7.83
CA GLU A 155 -39.70 -3.46 7.25
C GLU A 155 -39.06 -2.97 5.96
N THR A 156 -39.65 -3.34 4.82
CA THR A 156 -39.41 -2.66 3.57
C THR A 156 -39.76 -1.20 3.83
N ILE A 157 -38.77 -0.42 4.23
CA ILE A 157 -38.90 1.03 4.23
C ILE A 157 -39.23 1.33 2.78
N ASP A 158 -40.42 1.89 2.55
CA ASP A 158 -40.81 2.40 1.25
C ASP A 158 -39.60 3.14 0.69
N THR A 159 -39.02 2.56 -0.36
CA THR A 159 -37.71 2.91 -0.90
C THR A 159 -37.54 4.42 -0.86
N ILE A 160 -36.63 4.92 -0.01
CA ILE A 160 -36.11 6.29 -0.16
C ILE A 160 -35.77 6.37 -1.64
N ALA A 161 -36.43 7.26 -2.39
CA ALA A 161 -36.30 7.30 -3.83
C ALA A 161 -34.81 7.29 -4.19
N SER A 162 -34.35 6.14 -4.67
CA SER A 162 -32.96 5.89 -5.01
C SER A 162 -32.61 6.85 -6.11
N ASN A 163 -31.60 7.70 -5.90
CA ASN A 163 -31.09 8.52 -6.99
C ASN A 163 -30.09 7.73 -7.86
N GLY A 164 -29.84 6.45 -7.52
CA GLY A 164 -28.88 5.56 -8.16
C GLY A 164 -27.42 5.96 -7.95
N LYS A 165 -27.12 6.91 -7.07
CA LYS A 165 -25.83 7.60 -6.98
C LYS A 165 -25.25 7.66 -5.56
N THR A 166 -25.78 6.89 -4.62
CA THR A 166 -25.28 6.78 -3.24
C THR A 166 -24.48 5.49 -3.07
N PHE A 167 -23.19 5.63 -2.80
CA PHE A 167 -22.24 4.53 -2.68
C PHE A 167 -21.79 4.35 -1.23
N LEU A 168 -21.64 3.11 -0.77
CA LEU A 168 -21.11 2.78 0.54
C LEU A 168 -19.83 1.96 0.42
N THR A 169 -18.82 2.31 1.20
CA THR A 169 -17.70 1.41 1.49
C THR A 169 -17.45 1.32 2.99
N VAL A 170 -17.29 0.10 3.49
CA VAL A 170 -17.02 -0.18 4.91
C VAL A 170 -15.57 -0.63 5.04
N ILE A 171 -14.76 0.22 5.66
CA ILE A 171 -13.32 0.02 5.78
C ILE A 171 -12.99 -0.50 7.17
N SER A 172 -12.21 -1.57 7.21
CA SER A 172 -11.45 -2.03 8.37
C SER A 172 -10.07 -2.42 7.87
N ASN A 173 -9.00 -2.09 8.59
CA ASN A 173 -7.62 -2.27 8.09
C ASN A 173 -7.39 -1.54 6.74
N PHE A 174 -7.08 -0.24 6.82
CA PHE A 174 -7.05 0.72 5.71
C PHE A 174 -6.21 0.34 4.48
N ASN A 175 -5.24 -0.56 4.63
CA ASN A 175 -4.30 -0.89 3.56
C ASN A 175 -4.74 -2.09 2.70
N ARG A 176 -5.56 -3.00 3.24
CA ARG A 176 -6.13 -4.15 2.49
C ARG A 176 -7.35 -3.73 1.66
N LYS A 177 -8.17 -2.82 2.19
CA LYS A 177 -9.43 -2.34 1.58
C LYS A 177 -9.26 -1.21 0.55
N ASP A 178 -8.01 -0.78 0.30
CA ASP A 178 -7.61 0.24 -0.69
C ASP A 178 -8.59 1.42 -0.90
N LEU A 179 -8.90 2.13 0.19
CA LEU A 179 -9.79 3.31 0.15
C LEU A 179 -9.30 4.39 -0.85
N GLY A 180 -7.99 4.46 -1.11
CA GLY A 180 -7.44 5.38 -2.09
C GLY A 180 -7.90 5.08 -3.52
N SER A 181 -8.05 3.81 -3.88
CA SER A 181 -8.57 3.41 -5.19
C SER A 181 -10.07 3.64 -5.31
N VAL A 182 -10.86 3.39 -4.25
CA VAL A 182 -12.31 3.69 -4.21
C VAL A 182 -12.57 5.16 -4.50
N ILE A 183 -11.93 6.05 -3.74
CA ILE A 183 -12.12 7.50 -3.86
C ILE A 183 -11.72 7.99 -5.26
N ARG A 184 -10.56 7.55 -5.77
CA ARG A 184 -10.09 7.94 -7.11
C ARG A 184 -11.00 7.43 -8.22
N GLY A 185 -11.53 6.22 -8.08
CA GLY A 185 -12.48 5.62 -9.01
C GLY A 185 -13.77 6.43 -9.06
N PHE A 186 -14.38 6.62 -7.89
CA PHE A 186 -15.62 7.37 -7.70
C PHE A 186 -15.52 8.79 -8.28
N PHE A 187 -14.53 9.57 -7.86
CA PHE A 187 -14.40 10.95 -8.34
C PHE A 187 -14.10 11.05 -9.83
N LYS A 188 -13.37 10.09 -10.42
CA LYS A 188 -13.15 10.08 -11.87
C LYS A 188 -14.42 9.73 -12.65
N ALA A 189 -15.22 8.80 -12.14
CA ALA A 189 -16.46 8.37 -12.79
C ALA A 189 -17.60 9.38 -12.62
N TYR A 190 -17.64 10.12 -11.49
CA TYR A 190 -18.73 11.04 -11.14
C TYR A 190 -18.30 12.51 -11.07
N LYS A 191 -17.19 12.89 -11.70
CA LYS A 191 -16.58 14.23 -11.59
C LYS A 191 -17.54 15.41 -11.81
N ASP A 192 -18.53 15.24 -12.68
CA ASP A 192 -19.49 16.28 -13.09
C ASP A 192 -20.89 16.07 -12.47
N ASP A 193 -21.02 15.16 -11.49
CA ASP A 193 -22.30 14.75 -10.90
C ASP A 193 -22.37 15.14 -9.42
N LYS A 194 -22.94 16.31 -9.15
CA LYS A 194 -23.12 16.85 -7.79
C LYS A 194 -24.04 16.02 -6.89
N ASP A 195 -24.89 15.17 -7.47
CA ASP A 195 -25.86 14.39 -6.71
C ASP A 195 -25.27 13.06 -6.22
N ALA A 196 -24.09 12.68 -6.71
CA ALA A 196 -23.41 11.46 -6.29
C ALA A 196 -22.73 11.62 -4.93
N LYS A 197 -22.84 10.58 -4.10
CA LYS A 197 -22.37 10.55 -2.72
C LYS A 197 -21.59 9.28 -2.45
N LEU A 198 -20.39 9.39 -1.89
CA LEU A 198 -19.64 8.26 -1.36
C LEU A 198 -19.61 8.32 0.17
N ILE A 199 -20.25 7.36 0.82
CA ILE A 199 -20.22 7.17 2.27
C ILE A 199 -19.10 6.19 2.62
N VAL A 200 -18.24 6.58 3.55
CA VAL A 200 -17.10 5.80 4.01
C VAL A 200 -17.27 5.53 5.50
N LYS A 201 -17.64 4.30 5.85
CA LYS A 201 -17.69 3.84 7.24
C LYS A 201 -16.30 3.38 7.68
N ILE A 202 -15.79 3.93 8.78
CA ILE A 202 -14.49 3.56 9.38
C ILE A 202 -14.62 3.16 10.85
N PRO A 203 -13.66 2.42 11.44
CA PRO A 203 -13.71 2.06 12.86
C PRO A 203 -13.56 3.30 13.75
N LYS A 204 -14.29 3.33 14.87
CA LYS A 204 -14.26 4.44 15.85
C LYS A 204 -12.86 4.74 16.36
N ASP A 205 -12.10 3.69 16.65
CA ASP A 205 -10.76 3.80 17.24
C ASP A 205 -9.66 4.06 16.20
N THR A 206 -10.03 4.36 14.95
CA THR A 206 -9.07 4.83 13.95
C THR A 206 -8.40 6.10 14.47
N ALA A 207 -7.07 6.07 14.60
CA ALA A 207 -6.26 7.21 15.00
C ALA A 207 -6.63 8.44 14.15
N ALA A 208 -6.84 9.59 14.79
CA ALA A 208 -7.23 10.83 14.11
C ALA A 208 -6.31 11.12 12.91
N THR A 209 -5.01 10.91 13.10
CA THR A 209 -4.02 11.11 12.04
C THR A 209 -4.20 10.22 10.81
N ASP A 210 -4.83 9.05 10.88
CA ASP A 210 -5.00 8.15 9.72
C ASP A 210 -6.31 8.40 8.97
N ALA A 211 -7.38 8.76 9.69
CA ALA A 211 -8.63 9.21 9.08
C ALA A 211 -8.41 10.56 8.37
N GLU A 212 -7.84 11.55 9.07
CA GLU A 212 -7.49 12.87 8.51
C GLU A 212 -6.55 12.75 7.32
N LYS A 213 -5.50 11.91 7.41
CA LYS A 213 -4.58 11.63 6.28
C LYS A 213 -5.31 11.12 5.06
N THR A 214 -6.36 10.33 5.24
CA THR A 214 -7.09 9.70 4.14
C THR A 214 -8.10 10.67 3.54
N ILE A 215 -8.77 11.46 4.37
CA ILE A 215 -9.65 12.58 3.96
C ILE A 215 -8.85 13.64 3.20
N VAL A 216 -7.73 14.12 3.77
CA VAL A 216 -6.85 15.10 3.12
C VAL A 216 -6.28 14.55 1.82
N SER A 217 -5.88 13.27 1.77
CA SER A 217 -5.47 12.64 0.51
C SER A 217 -6.60 12.54 -0.51
N ALA A 218 -7.86 12.46 -0.08
CA ALA A 218 -9.00 12.44 -0.98
C ALA A 218 -9.17 13.81 -1.63
N TYR A 219 -9.29 14.87 -0.81
CA TYR A 219 -9.43 16.26 -1.26
C TYR A 219 -8.23 16.75 -2.08
N GLU A 220 -7.01 16.34 -1.73
CA GLU A 220 -5.81 16.59 -2.54
C GLU A 220 -5.92 16.06 -3.95
N MET A 221 -6.50 14.88 -4.11
CA MET A 221 -6.67 14.27 -5.42
C MET A 221 -7.73 15.05 -6.23
N LEU A 222 -8.73 15.65 -5.59
CA LEU A 222 -9.75 16.50 -6.24
C LEU A 222 -9.14 17.76 -6.84
N GLU A 223 -8.26 18.43 -6.09
CA GLU A 223 -7.50 19.57 -6.61
C GLU A 223 -6.60 19.15 -7.79
N ILE A 224 -5.93 18.00 -7.70
CA ILE A 224 -5.04 17.49 -8.77
C ILE A 224 -5.83 17.17 -10.05
N PHE A 225 -7.10 16.77 -9.93
CA PHE A 225 -7.95 16.47 -11.09
C PHE A 225 -8.70 17.70 -11.63
N GLY A 226 -8.45 18.91 -11.10
CA GLY A 226 -9.07 20.14 -11.59
C GLY A 226 -10.58 20.20 -11.35
N VAL A 227 -11.07 19.51 -10.32
CA VAL A 227 -12.50 19.41 -10.02
C VAL A 227 -12.97 20.74 -9.37
N THR A 228 -14.03 21.35 -9.91
CA THR A 228 -14.62 22.66 -9.51
C THR A 228 -15.86 22.47 -8.59
N ASP A 229 -16.61 23.51 -8.20
CA ASP A 229 -17.75 23.45 -7.26
C ASP A 229 -18.98 22.58 -7.66
N ALA A 230 -18.90 21.80 -8.74
CA ALA A 230 -19.94 20.89 -9.22
C ALA A 230 -19.72 19.41 -8.78
N GLN A 231 -19.08 19.18 -7.63
CA GLN A 231 -18.49 17.87 -7.25
C GLN A 231 -19.47 16.87 -6.63
N PRO A 232 -19.23 15.56 -6.83
CA PRO A 232 -19.79 14.55 -5.97
C PRO A 232 -19.23 14.69 -4.54
N SER A 233 -20.00 14.29 -3.54
CA SER A 233 -19.65 14.46 -2.12
C SER A 233 -19.12 13.18 -1.47
N ILE A 234 -18.27 13.33 -0.46
CA ILE A 234 -17.77 12.21 0.37
C ILE A 234 -18.13 12.45 1.83
N HIS A 235 -18.69 11.44 2.50
CA HIS A 235 -19.17 11.50 3.88
C HIS A 235 -18.50 10.42 4.70
N PHE A 236 -17.92 10.76 5.85
CA PHE A 236 -17.23 9.79 6.71
C PHE A 236 -18.05 9.50 7.96
N ILE A 237 -18.26 8.22 8.26
CA ILE A 237 -18.94 7.80 9.49
C ILE A 237 -17.94 7.09 10.40
N LYS A 238 -17.53 7.79 11.47
CA LYS A 238 -16.57 7.27 12.46
C LYS A 238 -17.23 6.73 13.73
N THR A 239 -18.48 7.10 14.01
CA THR A 239 -19.20 6.64 15.20
C THR A 239 -19.35 5.11 15.24
N HIS A 240 -19.52 4.56 16.44
CA HIS A 240 -19.96 3.17 16.57
C HIS A 240 -21.42 3.09 16.11
N LEU A 241 -21.74 2.12 15.27
CA LEU A 241 -23.11 1.83 14.82
C LEU A 241 -23.51 0.46 15.37
N SER A 242 -24.75 0.29 15.82
CA SER A 242 -25.34 -1.00 16.15
C SER A 242 -25.49 -1.87 14.89
N ASP A 243 -25.82 -3.15 15.07
CA ASP A 243 -26.03 -4.05 13.93
C ASP A 243 -27.27 -3.61 13.11
N GLU A 244 -28.27 -3.01 13.74
CA GLU A 244 -29.44 -2.39 13.10
C GLU A 244 -29.07 -1.10 12.36
N GLU A 245 -28.34 -0.17 13.00
CA GLU A 245 -27.89 1.07 12.36
C GLU A 245 -26.95 0.79 11.17
N MET A 246 -26.13 -0.26 11.24
CA MET A 246 -25.32 -0.72 10.11
C MET A 246 -26.20 -1.22 8.97
N GLN A 247 -27.26 -1.98 9.25
CA GLN A 247 -28.20 -2.46 8.24
C GLN A 247 -28.95 -1.31 7.57
N GLU A 248 -29.45 -0.34 8.34
CA GLU A 248 -30.05 0.90 7.83
C GLU A 248 -29.10 1.68 6.93
N LEU A 249 -27.80 1.73 7.27
CA LEU A 249 -26.80 2.36 6.44
C LEU A 249 -26.60 1.64 5.09
N PHE A 250 -26.60 0.30 5.08
CA PHE A 250 -26.60 -0.45 3.82
C PHE A 250 -27.88 -0.19 3.02
N ASP A 251 -29.03 -0.11 3.68
CA ASP A 251 -30.31 0.11 3.01
C ASP A 251 -30.42 1.51 2.38
N TYR A 252 -29.84 2.53 3.03
CA TYR A 252 -29.77 3.89 2.51
C TYR A 252 -29.00 4.03 1.19
N CYS A 253 -28.14 3.07 0.86
CA CYS A 253 -27.22 3.18 -0.28
C CYS A 253 -27.72 2.41 -1.50
N ASP A 254 -27.31 2.84 -2.68
CA ASP A 254 -27.69 2.22 -3.97
C ASP A 254 -26.69 1.12 -4.38
N CYS A 255 -25.42 1.34 -4.07
CA CYS A 255 -24.33 0.43 -4.42
C CYS A 255 -23.32 0.30 -3.28
N TYR A 256 -23.00 -0.95 -2.92
CA TYR A 256 -21.88 -1.26 -2.06
C TYR A 256 -20.59 -1.41 -2.89
N VAL A 257 -19.48 -0.86 -2.40
CA VAL A 257 -18.19 -0.85 -3.08
C VAL A 257 -17.13 -1.54 -2.24
N ASN A 258 -16.73 -2.74 -2.67
CA ASN A 258 -15.65 -3.52 -2.11
C ASN A 258 -14.41 -3.51 -3.03
N ILE A 259 -13.33 -2.84 -2.62
CA ILE A 259 -12.06 -2.82 -3.37
C ILE A 259 -10.93 -3.54 -2.62
N GLU A 260 -11.29 -4.57 -1.87
CA GLU A 260 -10.33 -5.38 -1.13
C GLU A 260 -9.36 -6.13 -2.03
N ARG A 261 -8.07 -5.99 -1.71
CA ARG A 261 -7.00 -6.71 -2.43
C ARG A 261 -6.94 -8.19 -2.04
N GLY A 262 -7.45 -8.54 -0.88
CA GLY A 262 -7.58 -9.92 -0.42
C GLY A 262 -8.86 -10.05 0.38
N ASN A 263 -9.64 -11.10 0.11
CA ASN A 263 -10.96 -11.29 0.70
C ASN A 263 -11.20 -12.78 0.94
N GLY A 264 -11.75 -13.14 2.10
CA GLY A 264 -12.07 -14.53 2.44
C GLY A 264 -13.57 -14.86 2.45
N TRP A 265 -14.45 -13.88 2.69
CA TRP A 265 -15.90 -14.08 2.69
C TRP A 265 -16.72 -12.82 2.35
N ASP A 266 -16.39 -11.67 2.97
CA ASP A 266 -17.08 -10.39 2.78
C ASP A 266 -18.52 -10.29 3.31
N LEU A 267 -18.69 -10.33 4.64
CA LEU A 267 -20.01 -10.10 5.26
C LEU A 267 -20.71 -8.80 4.77
N PRO A 268 -20.01 -7.65 4.63
CA PRO A 268 -20.62 -6.44 4.07
C PRO A 268 -21.28 -6.60 2.70
N SER A 269 -20.63 -7.24 1.73
CA SER A 269 -21.24 -7.49 0.42
C SER A 269 -22.46 -8.40 0.53
N MET A 270 -22.42 -9.40 1.42
CA MET A 270 -23.56 -10.29 1.63
C MET A 270 -24.77 -9.55 2.22
N THR A 271 -24.54 -8.66 3.20
CA THR A 271 -25.60 -7.81 3.76
C THR A 271 -26.19 -6.88 2.69
N ALA A 272 -25.34 -6.23 1.89
CA ALA A 272 -25.79 -5.38 0.79
C ALA A 272 -26.61 -6.16 -0.26
N ALA A 273 -26.17 -7.37 -0.62
CA ALA A 273 -26.88 -8.25 -1.53
C ALA A 273 -28.26 -8.66 -1.00
N LEU A 274 -28.37 -8.99 0.29
CA LEU A 274 -29.64 -9.35 0.94
C LEU A 274 -30.63 -8.18 1.00
N LEU A 275 -30.15 -6.94 0.96
CA LEU A 275 -30.96 -5.72 0.83
C LEU A 275 -31.21 -5.30 -0.63
N GLY A 276 -30.85 -6.16 -1.59
CA GLY A 276 -31.06 -5.92 -3.02
C GLY A 276 -30.20 -4.81 -3.61
N LYS A 277 -29.07 -4.47 -2.98
CA LYS A 277 -28.16 -3.42 -3.46
C LYS A 277 -27.20 -3.93 -4.52
N SER A 278 -26.79 -3.05 -5.43
CA SER A 278 -25.74 -3.37 -6.41
C SER A 278 -24.38 -3.50 -5.72
N ILE A 279 -23.47 -4.27 -6.32
CA ILE A 279 -22.12 -4.47 -5.78
C ILE A 279 -21.07 -4.19 -6.85
N ILE A 280 -20.14 -3.29 -6.54
CA ILE A 280 -18.85 -3.17 -7.23
C ILE A 280 -17.82 -3.92 -6.39
N SER A 281 -17.18 -4.95 -6.94
CA SER A 281 -16.21 -5.78 -6.21
C SER A 281 -15.00 -6.14 -7.04
N VAL A 282 -13.86 -6.45 -6.41
CA VAL A 282 -12.70 -6.99 -7.12
C VAL A 282 -12.97 -8.45 -7.51
N ALA A 283 -12.62 -8.81 -8.75
CA ALA A 283 -12.70 -10.18 -9.27
C ALA A 283 -11.62 -11.10 -8.66
N TYR A 284 -11.54 -11.16 -7.33
CA TYR A 284 -10.49 -11.89 -6.60
C TYR A 284 -10.92 -12.27 -5.19
N GLY A 285 -10.41 -13.41 -4.71
CA GLY A 285 -10.65 -13.86 -3.35
C GLY A 285 -12.00 -14.58 -3.21
N GLY A 286 -12.47 -14.66 -1.96
CA GLY A 286 -13.71 -15.33 -1.59
C GLY A 286 -14.96 -14.77 -2.26
N SER A 287 -14.95 -13.50 -2.68
CA SER A 287 -16.08 -12.89 -3.40
C SER A 287 -16.41 -13.59 -4.72
N THR A 288 -15.42 -14.20 -5.37
CA THR A 288 -15.61 -14.92 -6.64
C THR A 288 -16.41 -16.22 -6.52
N ASP A 289 -16.66 -16.72 -5.29
CA ASP A 289 -17.52 -17.88 -5.07
C ASP A 289 -19.02 -17.55 -5.23
N TYR A 290 -19.38 -16.26 -5.19
CA TYR A 290 -20.78 -15.82 -5.21
C TYR A 290 -21.07 -14.58 -6.06
N LEU A 291 -20.05 -13.84 -6.52
CA LEU A 291 -20.19 -12.74 -7.48
C LEU A 291 -19.69 -13.14 -8.87
N ASN A 292 -20.38 -12.67 -9.89
CA ASN A 292 -20.00 -12.81 -11.31
C ASN A 292 -20.42 -11.58 -12.12
N ASP A 293 -20.06 -11.54 -13.41
CA ASP A 293 -20.34 -10.41 -14.29
C ASP A 293 -21.83 -10.22 -14.63
N GLU A 294 -22.70 -11.20 -14.34
CA GLU A 294 -24.14 -11.10 -14.58
C GLU A 294 -24.89 -10.49 -13.38
N ASP A 295 -24.33 -10.55 -12.17
CA ASP A 295 -25.01 -10.12 -10.94
C ASP A 295 -24.27 -8.99 -10.19
N SER A 296 -23.09 -8.60 -10.66
CA SER A 296 -22.26 -7.57 -10.04
C SER A 296 -21.38 -6.82 -11.05
N TYR A 297 -20.66 -5.81 -10.57
CA TYR A 297 -19.73 -5.00 -11.35
C TYR A 297 -18.29 -5.33 -10.92
N LEU A 298 -17.70 -6.33 -11.55
CA LEU A 298 -16.38 -6.83 -11.16
C LEU A 298 -15.23 -5.98 -11.69
N ILE A 299 -14.25 -5.68 -10.84
CA ILE A 299 -12.99 -5.00 -11.18
C ILE A 299 -11.96 -6.05 -11.60
N GLU A 300 -11.49 -5.95 -12.83
CA GLU A 300 -10.49 -6.86 -13.38
C GLU A 300 -9.14 -6.75 -12.65
N VAL A 301 -8.51 -7.90 -12.39
CA VAL A 301 -7.20 -8.00 -11.75
C VAL A 301 -6.08 -8.19 -12.77
N ASN A 302 -4.92 -7.60 -12.47
CA ASN A 302 -3.69 -7.77 -13.22
C ASN A 302 -3.12 -9.19 -13.00
N LYS A 303 -2.32 -9.68 -13.96
CA LYS A 303 -1.53 -10.91 -13.80
C LYS A 303 -0.47 -10.83 -12.68
N SER A 304 -0.08 -9.62 -12.29
CA SER A 304 0.89 -9.38 -11.20
C SER A 304 0.18 -9.31 -9.86
N VAL A 305 0.85 -9.76 -8.79
CA VAL A 305 0.35 -9.63 -7.41
C VAL A 305 0.93 -8.41 -6.70
N THR A 306 0.23 -7.93 -5.67
CA THR A 306 0.76 -6.97 -4.70
C THR A 306 1.25 -7.72 -3.48
N PHE A 307 2.51 -7.56 -3.11
CA PHE A 307 3.04 -8.13 -1.87
C PHE A 307 2.59 -7.34 -0.65
N ALA A 308 2.09 -8.05 0.36
CA ALA A 308 1.85 -7.54 1.70
C ALA A 308 3.22 -7.27 2.36
N THR A 309 3.64 -6.00 2.31
CA THR A 309 4.85 -5.49 2.97
C THR A 309 4.49 -4.77 4.26
N GLU A 310 5.47 -4.47 5.13
CA GLU A 310 5.29 -3.64 6.33
C GLU A 310 4.63 -2.26 6.04
N LYS A 311 4.71 -1.78 4.78
CA LYS A 311 3.99 -0.59 4.33
C LYS A 311 2.48 -0.79 4.22
N TYR A 312 2.04 -2.01 3.90
CA TYR A 312 0.64 -2.39 3.69
C TYR A 312 0.05 -3.16 4.88
N VAL A 313 0.88 -3.66 5.79
CA VAL A 313 0.43 -4.40 6.98
C VAL A 313 0.93 -3.61 8.19
N ARG A 314 0.06 -2.80 8.79
CA ARG A 314 0.41 -2.04 10.01
C ARG A 314 0.16 -2.88 11.26
N ASP A 315 -0.98 -3.56 11.28
CA ASP A 315 -1.40 -4.53 12.29
C ASP A 315 -1.26 -5.93 11.68
N ASP A 316 -0.89 -6.92 12.50
CA ASP A 316 -0.76 -8.32 12.07
C ASP A 316 0.33 -8.59 11.01
N VAL A 317 1.47 -7.88 11.09
CA VAL A 317 2.65 -8.13 10.23
C VAL A 317 3.02 -9.61 10.22
N ASP A 318 2.99 -10.26 11.37
CA ASP A 318 3.34 -11.68 11.51
C ASP A 318 2.38 -12.63 10.77
N ILE A 319 1.18 -12.17 10.43
CA ILE A 319 0.14 -12.94 9.74
C ILE A 319 0.21 -12.75 8.23
N TYR A 320 0.54 -11.55 7.74
CA TYR A 320 0.52 -11.24 6.31
C TYR A 320 1.91 -11.02 5.68
N ALA A 321 2.99 -11.03 6.46
CA ALA A 321 4.33 -10.78 5.95
C ALA A 321 4.71 -11.77 4.83
N GLY A 322 4.99 -11.23 3.64
CA GLY A 322 5.38 -12.02 2.48
C GLY A 322 4.21 -12.66 1.73
N ALA A 323 2.96 -12.44 2.17
CA ALA A 323 1.77 -12.86 1.45
C ALA A 323 1.53 -11.97 0.21
N SER A 324 0.71 -12.48 -0.70
CA SER A 324 0.31 -11.78 -1.92
C SER A 324 -1.18 -11.47 -1.90
N TRP A 325 -1.53 -10.35 -2.51
CA TRP A 325 -2.89 -9.90 -2.76
C TRP A 325 -3.09 -9.52 -4.22
N ALA A 326 -4.34 -9.34 -4.62
CA ALA A 326 -4.71 -8.82 -5.93
C ALA A 326 -4.00 -7.49 -6.24
N SER A 327 -3.73 -7.31 -7.53
CA SER A 327 -3.36 -6.02 -8.10
C SER A 327 -4.38 -5.67 -9.16
N TYR A 328 -4.77 -4.41 -9.24
CA TYR A 328 -5.66 -3.87 -10.27
C TYR A 328 -5.18 -2.46 -10.63
N SER A 329 -5.56 -2.00 -11.82
CA SER A 329 -5.26 -0.62 -12.26
C SER A 329 -6.35 0.33 -11.76
N ILE A 330 -6.02 1.62 -11.64
CA ILE A 330 -7.06 2.63 -11.37
C ILE A 330 -8.08 2.72 -12.52
N GLY A 331 -7.66 2.41 -13.75
CA GLY A 331 -8.56 2.38 -14.91
C GLY A 331 -9.65 1.32 -14.76
N ALA A 332 -9.30 0.13 -14.29
CA ALA A 332 -10.27 -0.95 -14.04
C ALA A 332 -11.29 -0.58 -12.96
N VAL A 333 -10.88 0.17 -11.93
CA VAL A 333 -11.80 0.67 -10.91
C VAL A 333 -12.76 1.71 -11.50
N VAL A 334 -12.24 2.65 -12.29
CA VAL A 334 -13.08 3.67 -12.96
C VAL A 334 -14.07 3.02 -13.90
N ASP A 335 -13.64 2.03 -14.67
CA ASP A 335 -14.49 1.25 -15.58
C ASP A 335 -15.68 0.60 -14.85
N ALA A 336 -15.45 -0.04 -13.70
CA ALA A 336 -16.53 -0.64 -12.91
C ALA A 336 -17.56 0.40 -12.43
N PHE A 337 -17.10 1.56 -11.96
CA PHE A 337 -18.01 2.67 -11.61
C PHE A 337 -18.75 3.22 -12.82
N CYS A 338 -18.10 3.33 -13.99
CA CYS A 338 -18.72 3.79 -15.22
C CYS A 338 -19.77 2.79 -15.72
N ARG A 339 -19.49 1.48 -15.71
CA ARG A 339 -20.50 0.46 -16.06
C ARG A 339 -21.74 0.56 -15.18
N TYR A 340 -21.57 0.70 -13.86
CA TYR A 340 -22.71 0.90 -12.96
C TYR A 340 -23.49 2.19 -13.26
N ARG A 341 -22.78 3.29 -13.56
CA ARG A 341 -23.37 4.59 -13.91
C ARG A 341 -24.17 4.52 -15.21
N ASP A 342 -23.62 3.84 -16.21
CA ASP A 342 -24.10 3.84 -17.59
C ASP A 342 -25.22 2.80 -17.81
N ASP A 343 -25.30 1.75 -16.97
CA ASP A 343 -26.43 0.82 -16.94
C ASP A 343 -27.74 1.56 -16.59
N SER A 344 -28.87 1.13 -17.15
CA SER A 344 -30.18 1.68 -16.79
C SER A 344 -30.59 1.24 -15.37
N GLU A 345 -31.59 1.90 -14.80
CA GLU A 345 -32.16 1.49 -13.51
C GLU A 345 -32.69 0.04 -13.56
N GLU A 346 -33.35 -0.34 -14.66
CA GLU A 346 -33.84 -1.69 -14.89
C GLU A 346 -32.71 -2.72 -14.88
N VAL A 347 -31.60 -2.45 -15.58
CA VAL A 347 -30.44 -3.37 -15.63
C VAL A 347 -29.79 -3.48 -14.25
N ARG A 348 -29.64 -2.38 -13.51
CA ARG A 348 -29.14 -2.40 -12.13
C ARG A 348 -30.02 -3.26 -11.23
N LEU A 349 -31.34 -3.11 -11.34
CA LEU A 349 -32.32 -3.86 -10.57
C LEU A 349 -32.30 -5.35 -10.91
N GLU A 350 -32.26 -5.71 -12.19
CA GLU A 350 -32.16 -7.11 -12.63
C GLU A 350 -30.90 -7.79 -12.07
N ARG A 351 -29.74 -7.11 -12.15
CA ARG A 351 -28.48 -7.61 -11.59
C ARG A 351 -28.59 -7.84 -10.08
N SER A 352 -29.08 -6.85 -9.32
CA SER A 352 -29.16 -6.97 -7.86
C SER A 352 -30.20 -8.00 -7.40
N GLN A 353 -31.32 -8.15 -8.11
CA GLN A 353 -32.32 -9.19 -7.84
C GLN A 353 -31.78 -10.60 -8.11
N ARG A 354 -30.99 -10.77 -9.18
CA ARG A 354 -30.28 -12.03 -9.47
C ARG A 354 -29.33 -12.37 -8.32
N LEU A 355 -28.55 -11.39 -7.86
CA LEU A 355 -27.64 -11.56 -6.73
C LEU A 355 -28.39 -11.94 -5.45
N LEU A 356 -29.42 -11.17 -5.08
CA LEU A 356 -30.28 -11.45 -3.92
C LEU A 356 -30.79 -12.88 -3.94
N SER A 357 -31.38 -13.31 -5.06
CA SER A 357 -31.92 -14.67 -5.22
C SER A 357 -30.85 -15.75 -5.06
N SER A 358 -29.66 -15.52 -5.60
CA SER A 358 -28.50 -16.42 -5.47
C SER A 358 -28.02 -16.53 -4.01
N ILE A 359 -27.84 -15.39 -3.32
CA ILE A 359 -27.38 -15.36 -1.93
C ILE A 359 -28.41 -15.99 -0.99
N SER A 360 -29.69 -15.58 -1.08
CA SER A 360 -30.76 -16.07 -0.20
C SER A 360 -31.02 -17.58 -0.35
N SER A 361 -30.80 -18.15 -1.53
CA SER A 361 -31.00 -19.59 -1.75
C SER A 361 -29.80 -20.46 -1.34
N ARG A 362 -28.59 -19.90 -1.35
CA ARG A 362 -27.34 -20.65 -1.10
C ARG A 362 -26.80 -20.50 0.32
N PHE A 363 -26.99 -19.34 0.94
CA PHE A 363 -26.29 -18.96 2.18
C PHE A 363 -27.23 -18.60 3.33
N CYS A 364 -28.53 -18.84 3.19
CA CYS A 364 -29.46 -18.70 4.30
C CYS A 364 -29.16 -19.72 5.42
N PRO A 365 -29.50 -19.39 6.68
CA PRO A 365 -29.20 -20.22 7.85
C PRO A 365 -29.59 -21.70 7.70
N THR A 366 -30.81 -21.97 7.24
CA THR A 366 -31.31 -23.34 7.05
C THR A 366 -30.44 -24.11 6.07
N LYS A 367 -30.04 -23.49 4.96
CA LYS A 367 -29.24 -24.17 3.94
C LYS A 367 -27.83 -24.49 4.41
N VAL A 368 -27.20 -23.56 5.13
CA VAL A 368 -25.85 -23.76 5.68
C VAL A 368 -25.89 -24.85 6.76
N VAL A 369 -26.92 -24.88 7.59
CA VAL A 369 -27.13 -25.93 8.61
C VAL A 369 -27.35 -27.29 7.96
N GLU A 370 -28.13 -27.38 6.89
CA GLU A 370 -28.30 -28.64 6.14
C GLU A 370 -26.96 -29.21 5.65
N ILE A 371 -26.09 -28.36 5.10
CA ILE A 371 -24.76 -28.74 4.63
C ILE A 371 -23.91 -29.26 5.79
N LEU A 372 -23.91 -28.54 6.91
CA LEU A 372 -23.16 -28.92 8.09
C LEU A 372 -23.68 -30.23 8.71
N ASP A 373 -24.99 -30.37 8.87
CA ASP A 373 -25.62 -31.56 9.45
C ASP A 373 -25.41 -32.80 8.59
N ALA A 374 -25.39 -32.64 7.26
CA ALA A 374 -25.07 -33.70 6.31
C ALA A 374 -23.60 -34.13 6.47
N ARG A 375 -22.67 -33.17 6.49
CA ARG A 375 -21.23 -33.46 6.68
C ARG A 375 -20.96 -34.12 8.03
N VAL A 376 -21.53 -33.59 9.11
CA VAL A 376 -21.41 -34.18 10.44
C VAL A 376 -21.99 -35.59 10.48
N ALA A 377 -23.03 -35.90 9.70
CA ALA A 377 -23.61 -37.24 9.63
C ALA A 377 -22.62 -38.30 9.14
N GLU A 378 -21.76 -37.94 8.19
CA GLU A 378 -20.81 -38.83 7.52
C GLU A 378 -19.72 -39.35 8.46
N TYR A 379 -19.52 -38.70 9.61
CA TYR A 379 -18.46 -39.06 10.55
C TYR A 379 -18.72 -40.46 11.13
N GLU A 380 -17.75 -41.35 10.88
CA GLU A 380 -17.78 -42.74 11.33
C GLU A 380 -17.99 -42.83 12.85
N LEU A 381 -18.92 -43.68 13.26
CA LEU A 381 -19.26 -43.99 14.65
C LEU A 381 -18.17 -44.91 15.24
N PHE A 382 -16.96 -44.42 15.49
CA PHE A 382 -15.80 -45.28 15.80
C PHE A 382 -15.88 -46.05 17.13
N ASP A 383 -15.88 -47.38 17.06
CA ASP A 383 -16.00 -48.37 18.15
C ASP A 383 -14.83 -48.36 19.18
N PHE A 384 -15.15 -48.77 20.41
CA PHE A 384 -14.43 -48.53 21.66
C PHE A 384 -13.19 -49.41 21.87
N SER A 385 -12.13 -48.84 22.45
CA SER A 385 -11.14 -49.62 23.20
C SER A 385 -10.77 -49.09 24.59
N GLU A 386 -11.24 -47.92 25.02
CA GLU A 386 -11.08 -47.47 26.42
C GLU A 386 -12.30 -46.66 26.89
N ASN A 387 -13.12 -47.22 27.79
CA ASN A 387 -14.26 -46.58 28.47
C ASN A 387 -13.86 -45.32 29.28
N LYS A 388 -13.49 -44.22 28.62
CA LYS A 388 -13.18 -42.93 29.25
C LYS A 388 -14.12 -41.86 28.72
N LYS A 389 -14.78 -41.14 29.63
CA LYS A 389 -15.66 -40.00 29.31
C LYS A 389 -14.91 -38.93 28.51
N ALA A 390 -15.58 -38.32 27.53
CA ALA A 390 -15.00 -37.21 26.81
C ALA A 390 -14.86 -35.99 27.72
N LYS A 391 -13.69 -35.34 27.70
CA LYS A 391 -13.43 -34.16 28.52
C LYS A 391 -12.77 -33.09 27.68
N LEU A 392 -13.45 -31.96 27.55
CA LEU A 392 -12.94 -30.72 26.96
C LEU A 392 -12.39 -29.82 28.05
N GLN A 393 -11.24 -29.20 27.81
CA GLN A 393 -10.67 -28.17 28.65
C GLN A 393 -10.05 -27.08 27.77
N ILE A 394 -10.49 -25.84 27.94
CA ILE A 394 -9.93 -24.66 27.29
C ILE A 394 -9.24 -23.83 28.36
N ASN A 395 -7.98 -23.46 28.15
CA ASN A 395 -7.20 -22.67 29.10
C ASN A 395 -6.77 -21.34 28.47
N GLN A 396 -6.81 -20.25 29.24
CA GLN A 396 -6.35 -18.94 28.79
C GLN A 396 -4.83 -18.85 28.64
N GLN A 397 -4.08 -19.79 29.24
CA GLN A 397 -2.64 -19.84 29.09
C GLN A 397 -2.31 -20.37 27.69
N TRP A 398 -1.86 -19.45 26.85
CA TRP A 398 -1.28 -19.73 25.55
C TRP A 398 -0.16 -20.76 25.72
N LYS A 399 -0.43 -22.01 25.35
CA LYS A 399 0.65 -22.96 25.07
C LYS A 399 1.32 -22.42 23.83
N GLN A 400 2.43 -21.70 24.02
CA GLN A 400 3.24 -21.21 22.92
C GLN A 400 3.66 -22.42 22.09
N SER A 401 3.40 -22.38 20.78
CA SER A 401 3.85 -23.45 19.88
C SER A 401 5.36 -23.67 20.04
N PRO A 402 5.88 -24.89 19.86
CA PRO A 402 7.31 -25.14 19.89
C PRO A 402 8.09 -24.19 18.96
N MET A 403 7.51 -23.80 17.82
CA MET A 403 8.08 -22.79 16.91
C MET A 403 8.10 -21.37 17.48
N PHE A 404 7.05 -20.93 18.19
CA PHE A 404 7.04 -19.63 18.85
C PHE A 404 8.03 -19.59 20.01
N ARG A 405 8.07 -20.67 20.81
CA ARG A 405 9.09 -20.84 21.86
C ARG A 405 10.50 -20.83 21.26
N GLU A 406 10.72 -21.46 20.10
CA GLU A 406 12.00 -21.40 19.39
C GLU A 406 12.35 -19.97 18.96
N GLN A 407 11.39 -19.21 18.42
CA GLN A 407 11.58 -17.79 18.07
C GLN A 407 11.99 -16.94 19.29
N GLN A 408 11.50 -17.29 20.47
CA GLN A 408 11.82 -16.63 21.75
C GLN A 408 13.04 -17.26 22.48
N GLY A 409 13.68 -18.28 21.92
CA GLY A 409 14.81 -18.97 22.55
C GLY A 409 14.46 -19.85 23.76
N LEU A 410 13.21 -20.31 23.85
CA LEU A 410 12.60 -20.99 25.01
C LEU A 410 12.40 -22.52 24.81
N ILE A 411 13.11 -23.16 23.89
CA ILE A 411 12.99 -24.61 23.62
C ILE A 411 14.17 -25.43 24.17
N SER A 412 13.91 -26.68 24.52
CA SER A 412 14.91 -27.67 24.89
C SER A 412 15.58 -28.32 23.67
N GLU A 413 16.74 -28.96 23.87
CA GLU A 413 17.52 -29.65 22.83
C GLU A 413 16.73 -30.78 22.13
N ALA A 414 15.84 -31.45 22.88
CA ALA A 414 14.95 -32.49 22.35
C ALA A 414 13.83 -31.88 21.47
N GLU A 415 13.24 -30.75 21.89
CA GLU A 415 12.25 -30.00 21.09
C GLU A 415 12.89 -29.42 19.81
N GLN A 416 14.14 -28.97 19.89
CA GLN A 416 14.92 -28.47 18.75
C GLN A 416 15.20 -29.56 17.71
N THR A 417 15.49 -30.78 18.17
CA THR A 417 15.71 -31.95 17.30
C THR A 417 14.41 -32.39 16.61
N ALA A 418 13.27 -32.35 17.30
CA ALA A 418 11.96 -32.66 16.71
C ALA A 418 11.53 -31.63 15.65
N LEU A 419 11.79 -30.34 15.91
CA LEU A 419 11.55 -29.23 14.95
C LEU A 419 12.42 -29.36 13.69
N MET A 420 13.70 -29.72 13.85
CA MET A 420 14.61 -29.97 12.72
C MET A 420 14.10 -31.10 11.81
N ASN A 421 13.55 -32.17 12.38
CA ASN A 421 12.97 -33.28 11.63
C ASN A 421 11.68 -32.89 10.88
N LEU A 422 10.85 -32.02 11.45
CA LEU A 422 9.68 -31.43 10.78
C LEU A 422 10.08 -30.51 9.62
N ALA A 423 11.15 -29.72 9.80
CA ALA A 423 11.69 -28.80 8.81
C ALA A 423 12.26 -29.48 7.54
N GLU A 424 12.47 -30.80 7.54
CA GLU A 424 12.91 -31.56 6.37
C GLU A 424 11.77 -31.87 5.36
N THR A 425 10.51 -31.69 5.76
CA THR A 425 9.36 -31.85 4.85
C THR A 425 9.28 -30.70 3.82
N PRO A 426 8.79 -30.95 2.59
CA PRO A 426 8.90 -30.00 1.47
C PRO A 426 8.26 -28.63 1.68
N VAL A 427 7.33 -28.52 2.62
CA VAL A 427 6.50 -27.33 2.92
C VAL A 427 7.24 -26.31 3.80
N TYR A 428 8.18 -26.72 4.64
CA TYR A 428 8.83 -25.86 5.65
C TYR A 428 10.10 -25.14 5.18
N ARG A 429 10.58 -25.46 3.97
CA ARG A 429 11.86 -24.99 3.40
C ARG A 429 11.96 -23.46 3.17
N PRO A 430 10.89 -22.71 2.80
CA PRO A 430 11.01 -21.27 2.53
C PRO A 430 11.02 -20.39 3.79
N ILE A 431 10.35 -20.82 4.87
CA ILE A 431 10.10 -19.99 6.07
C ILE A 431 11.29 -20.04 7.03
N HIS A 432 11.90 -21.22 7.20
CA HIS A 432 13.15 -21.37 7.97
C HIS A 432 14.31 -20.59 7.32
N PHE A 433 14.31 -20.46 6.00
CA PHE A 433 15.24 -19.61 5.27
C PHE A 433 15.02 -18.11 5.56
N TYR A 434 13.77 -17.64 5.65
CA TYR A 434 13.45 -16.23 5.90
C TYR A 434 13.72 -15.83 7.36
N LYS A 435 13.46 -16.72 8.33
CA LYS A 435 13.80 -16.53 9.76
C LYS A 435 15.31 -16.39 9.98
N ASN A 436 16.11 -17.28 9.37
CA ASN A 436 17.57 -17.18 9.39
C ASN A 436 18.08 -15.89 8.70
N LEU A 437 17.40 -15.43 7.65
CA LEU A 437 17.73 -14.17 6.98
C LEU A 437 17.41 -12.94 7.84
N MET A 438 16.32 -12.95 8.60
CA MET A 438 15.93 -11.86 9.50
C MET A 438 16.82 -11.81 10.76
N GLN A 439 17.17 -12.97 11.34
CA GLN A 439 18.15 -13.06 12.43
C GLN A 439 19.56 -12.62 11.97
N PHE A 440 19.96 -12.99 10.75
CA PHE A 440 21.19 -12.49 10.14
C PHE A 440 21.14 -10.97 9.92
N LYS A 441 20.01 -10.41 9.46
CA LYS A 441 19.81 -8.97 9.29
C LYS A 441 19.88 -8.23 10.64
N GLN A 442 19.27 -8.76 11.70
CA GLN A 442 19.35 -8.19 13.05
C GLN A 442 20.77 -8.25 13.62
N ALA A 443 21.44 -9.40 13.53
CA ALA A 443 22.82 -9.57 14.01
C ALA A 443 23.84 -8.73 13.22
N PHE A 444 23.59 -8.49 11.93
CA PHE A 444 24.38 -7.60 11.08
C PHE A 444 24.15 -6.12 11.41
N ILE A 445 22.91 -5.71 11.69
CA ILE A 445 22.58 -4.35 12.13
C ILE A 445 23.10 -4.06 13.54
N SER A 446 23.14 -5.07 14.43
CA SER A 446 23.64 -4.94 15.81
C SER A 446 25.15 -5.21 15.97
N GLY A 447 25.86 -5.57 14.90
CA GLY A 447 27.32 -5.79 14.93
C GLY A 447 27.80 -7.01 15.73
N THR A 448 26.93 -7.99 16.01
CA THR A 448 27.20 -9.12 16.92
C THR A 448 27.57 -10.43 16.22
N LEU A 449 27.86 -10.40 14.92
CA LEU A 449 28.27 -11.59 14.16
C LEU A 449 29.63 -12.12 14.66
N LYS A 450 29.62 -13.24 15.40
CA LYS A 450 30.81 -14.06 15.70
C LYS A 450 30.91 -15.23 14.72
N ASP A 451 32.14 -15.62 14.39
CA ASP A 451 32.57 -16.49 13.28
C ASP A 451 31.87 -17.87 13.14
N ASN A 452 31.15 -18.34 14.14
CA ASN A 452 30.52 -19.68 14.14
C ASN A 452 29.19 -19.77 13.36
N ALA A 453 28.59 -18.65 12.93
CA ALA A 453 27.33 -18.65 12.16
C ALA A 453 27.49 -19.21 10.72
N ASN A 454 28.72 -19.26 10.20
CA ASN A 454 28.99 -19.86 8.88
C ASN A 454 28.89 -21.39 8.89
N ALA A 455 29.08 -22.05 10.03
CA ALA A 455 29.17 -23.51 10.08
C ALA A 455 27.79 -24.20 10.02
N SER A 456 26.75 -23.67 10.66
CA SER A 456 25.42 -24.31 10.67
C SER A 456 24.73 -24.21 9.30
N VAL A 457 24.82 -23.05 8.64
CA VAL A 457 24.26 -22.81 7.30
C VAL A 457 24.91 -23.71 6.25
N VAL A 458 26.23 -23.91 6.34
CA VAL A 458 27.00 -24.79 5.43
C VAL A 458 26.76 -26.27 5.73
N ARG A 459 26.54 -26.66 7.01
CA ARG A 459 26.27 -28.05 7.41
C ARG A 459 24.88 -28.50 6.95
N SER A 460 23.88 -27.64 7.04
CA SER A 460 22.54 -27.90 6.48
C SER A 460 22.61 -28.07 4.96
N TYR A 461 23.40 -27.26 4.25
CA TYR A 461 23.58 -27.40 2.80
C TYR A 461 24.24 -28.73 2.36
N ASN A 462 25.24 -29.22 3.11
CA ASN A 462 25.94 -30.47 2.76
C ASN A 462 25.10 -31.74 2.99
N LEU A 463 24.11 -31.70 3.89
CA LEU A 463 23.09 -32.75 4.04
C LEU A 463 22.11 -32.77 2.85
N TYR A 464 21.75 -31.59 2.32
CA TYR A 464 20.88 -31.42 1.14
C TYR A 464 21.48 -31.96 -0.18
N ALA A 465 22.80 -31.94 -0.35
CA ALA A 465 23.46 -32.38 -1.58
C ALA A 465 23.64 -33.92 -1.68
N LYS A 466 23.62 -34.64 -0.57
CA LYS A 466 23.91 -36.09 -0.51
C LYS A 466 22.69 -36.99 -0.77
N ALA A 467 21.45 -36.50 -0.66
CA ALA A 467 20.23 -37.29 -0.81
C ALA A 467 19.73 -37.46 -2.26
N GLY A 468 20.65 -37.53 -3.24
CA GLY A 468 20.35 -37.41 -4.67
C GLY A 468 19.20 -38.26 -5.20
N ARG A 469 18.00 -37.67 -5.35
CA ARG A 469 16.97 -37.99 -6.36
C ARG A 469 16.13 -36.74 -6.63
N TRP A 470 16.49 -36.05 -7.69
CA TRP A 470 15.78 -34.90 -8.22
C TRP A 470 14.74 -35.38 -9.23
N ASN A 471 13.46 -35.08 -8.96
CA ASN A 471 12.41 -35.01 -9.97
C ASN A 471 11.28 -34.13 -9.44
N LYS A 472 11.52 -32.81 -9.38
CA LYS A 472 10.53 -31.70 -9.52
C LYS A 472 11.26 -30.34 -9.43
N PRO A 473 11.18 -29.44 -10.43
CA PRO A 473 12.26 -28.46 -10.73
C PRO A 473 12.19 -27.13 -9.96
N ARG A 474 11.23 -26.93 -9.05
CA ARG A 474 10.86 -25.58 -8.56
C ARG A 474 11.59 -25.13 -7.28
N LEU A 475 11.90 -26.04 -6.35
CA LEU A 475 12.63 -25.71 -5.10
C LEU A 475 14.16 -25.67 -5.28
N ALA A 476 14.65 -26.49 -6.21
CA ALA A 476 15.94 -26.29 -6.86
C ALA A 476 16.13 -24.87 -7.38
N PHE A 477 15.09 -24.33 -8.03
CA PHE A 477 15.11 -23.03 -8.67
C PHE A 477 15.11 -21.88 -7.66
N GLU A 478 14.69 -22.08 -6.40
CA GLU A 478 14.68 -21.05 -5.37
C GLU A 478 15.91 -21.03 -4.49
N PHE A 479 16.48 -22.20 -4.16
CA PHE A 479 17.80 -22.26 -3.50
C PHE A 479 18.92 -21.95 -4.49
N ILE A 480 18.81 -22.43 -5.75
CA ILE A 480 19.56 -21.84 -6.86
C ILE A 480 19.16 -20.38 -6.92
N ALA A 481 17.93 -19.90 -7.07
CA ALA A 481 17.70 -18.45 -7.17
C ALA A 481 18.22 -17.60 -6.00
N LYS A 482 18.40 -18.10 -4.77
CA LYS A 482 18.98 -17.34 -3.64
C LYS A 482 20.52 -17.47 -3.53
N SER A 483 21.08 -18.66 -3.70
CA SER A 483 22.53 -18.91 -3.78
C SER A 483 23.14 -18.55 -5.15
N TRP A 484 22.32 -18.56 -6.19
CA TRP A 484 22.37 -17.92 -7.52
C TRP A 484 21.69 -16.54 -7.47
N ARG A 485 21.43 -15.91 -6.31
CA ARG A 485 21.24 -14.44 -6.18
C ARG A 485 22.43 -13.82 -5.48
N ALA A 486 23.14 -14.52 -4.59
CA ALA A 486 24.53 -14.21 -4.23
C ALA A 486 25.47 -14.60 -5.38
N GLY A 487 25.21 -15.75 -5.99
CA GLY A 487 25.85 -16.23 -7.20
C GLY A 487 25.34 -15.58 -8.48
N ARG A 488 24.14 -14.94 -8.55
CA ARG A 488 23.80 -13.90 -9.57
C ARG A 488 24.15 -12.51 -9.09
N TRP A 489 24.52 -12.29 -7.86
CA TRP A 489 25.15 -11.04 -7.47
C TRP A 489 26.57 -11.08 -8.05
N LEU A 490 27.30 -12.18 -7.88
CA LEU A 490 28.55 -12.51 -8.60
C LEU A 490 28.35 -12.81 -10.11
N ASN A 491 27.30 -13.52 -10.53
CA ASN A 491 27.01 -13.83 -11.95
C ASN A 491 26.19 -12.78 -12.68
N ARG A 492 25.57 -11.77 -12.05
CA ARG A 492 25.07 -10.54 -12.72
C ARG A 492 26.09 -9.43 -12.63
N LEU A 493 27.00 -9.43 -11.64
CA LEU A 493 28.29 -8.77 -11.80
C LEU A 493 29.05 -9.38 -13.00
N ASN A 494 28.99 -10.72 -13.21
CA ASN A 494 29.54 -11.38 -14.41
C ASN A 494 28.58 -11.49 -15.62
N SER A 495 27.28 -11.23 -15.53
CA SER A 495 26.34 -11.25 -16.69
C SER A 495 25.98 -9.85 -17.16
N ALA A 496 26.17 -8.83 -16.32
CA ALA A 496 26.46 -7.48 -16.79
C ALA A 496 27.79 -7.44 -17.57
N ARG A 497 28.69 -8.42 -17.37
CA ARG A 497 29.79 -8.70 -18.31
C ARG A 497 29.40 -9.55 -19.54
N LYS A 498 28.25 -10.26 -19.54
CA LYS A 498 27.79 -11.13 -20.67
C LYS A 498 26.77 -10.47 -21.60
N HIS A 499 26.15 -9.37 -21.22
CA HIS A 499 25.48 -8.45 -22.15
C HIS A 499 26.24 -7.15 -22.02
N GLN A 500 26.62 -6.53 -23.14
CA GLN A 500 27.37 -5.26 -23.24
C GLN A 500 26.58 -4.07 -22.64
N LYS A 501 26.18 -4.14 -21.37
CA LYS A 501 25.64 -2.99 -20.65
C LYS A 501 26.81 -2.08 -20.31
N SER A 502 26.66 -0.78 -20.57
CA SER A 502 27.66 0.22 -20.18
C SER A 502 27.92 0.15 -18.67
N PRO A 503 29.15 0.46 -18.20
CA PRO A 503 29.49 0.51 -16.77
C PRO A 503 28.47 1.26 -15.92
N ASP A 504 27.95 2.38 -16.46
CA ASP A 504 26.93 3.21 -15.81
C ASP A 504 25.62 2.46 -15.54
N ALA A 505 25.11 1.73 -16.53
CA ALA A 505 23.89 0.95 -16.37
C ALA A 505 24.04 -0.15 -15.31
N GLN A 506 25.25 -0.71 -15.17
CA GLN A 506 25.56 -1.69 -14.13
C GLN A 506 25.57 -1.04 -12.74
N TRP A 507 26.22 0.12 -12.63
CA TRP A 507 26.25 0.90 -11.39
C TRP A 507 24.84 1.25 -10.91
N VAL A 508 23.96 1.70 -11.80
CA VAL A 508 22.56 2.05 -11.49
C VAL A 508 21.77 0.85 -10.97
N ASP A 509 21.88 -0.30 -11.64
CA ASP A 509 21.17 -1.52 -11.25
C ASP A 509 21.58 -1.96 -9.83
N ILE A 510 22.88 -1.88 -9.51
CA ILE A 510 23.44 -2.22 -8.19
C ILE A 510 22.96 -1.21 -7.14
N ARG A 511 23.10 0.09 -7.41
CA ARG A 511 22.79 1.16 -6.44
C ARG A 511 21.30 1.24 -6.13
N ARG A 512 20.42 1.08 -7.12
CA ARG A 512 18.97 1.04 -6.91
C ARG A 512 18.55 -0.16 -6.06
N GLN A 513 19.15 -1.32 -6.32
CA GLN A 513 18.91 -2.51 -5.49
C GLN A 513 19.36 -2.22 -4.05
N LEU A 514 20.57 -1.67 -3.86
CA LEU A 514 21.06 -1.31 -2.53
C LEU A 514 20.11 -0.37 -1.79
N VAL A 515 19.70 0.74 -2.41
CA VAL A 515 18.75 1.70 -1.80
C VAL A 515 17.39 1.05 -1.51
N SER A 516 16.92 0.11 -2.35
CA SER A 516 15.69 -0.64 -2.06
C SER A 516 15.79 -1.56 -0.84
N TYR A 517 17.00 -2.00 -0.50
CA TYR A 517 17.26 -2.90 0.64
C TYR A 517 17.55 -2.15 1.94
N VAL A 518 18.31 -1.04 1.88
CA VAL A 518 18.79 -0.31 3.08
C VAL A 518 18.16 1.08 3.26
N GLY A 519 17.34 1.54 2.32
CA GLY A 519 16.80 2.90 2.31
C GLY A 519 17.82 3.95 1.84
N PHE A 520 17.43 5.23 1.92
CA PHE A 520 18.34 6.34 1.63
C PHE A 520 19.35 6.51 2.77
N GLN A 521 20.63 6.65 2.41
CA GLN A 521 21.72 6.88 3.36
C GLN A 521 21.61 8.27 3.99
N ARG A 522 21.77 8.37 5.32
CA ARG A 522 21.83 9.64 6.05
C ARG A 522 23.17 10.33 5.85
N CYS A 523 23.17 11.65 5.97
CA CYS A 523 24.39 12.44 5.98
C CYS A 523 25.16 12.29 7.29
N THR A 524 26.48 12.52 7.21
CA THR A 524 27.30 12.76 8.40
C THR A 524 26.98 14.13 9.00
N GLN A 525 27.33 14.33 10.27
CA GLN A 525 27.19 15.62 10.94
C GLN A 525 28.00 16.72 10.23
N GLU A 526 29.20 16.40 9.77
CA GLU A 526 30.08 17.30 9.01
C GLU A 526 29.42 17.78 7.70
N ASN A 527 28.75 16.89 6.96
CA ASN A 527 28.00 17.25 5.76
C ASN A 527 26.80 18.16 6.09
N LEU A 528 26.11 17.93 7.22
CA LEU A 528 25.01 18.78 7.64
C LEU A 528 25.49 20.19 8.00
N GLU A 529 26.61 20.31 8.71
CA GLU A 529 27.21 21.60 9.05
C GLU A 529 27.67 22.36 7.79
N ALA A 530 28.28 21.66 6.83
CA ALA A 530 28.65 22.24 5.54
C ALA A 530 27.42 22.75 4.75
N LEU A 531 26.33 21.99 4.73
CA LEU A 531 25.06 22.40 4.12
C LEU A 531 24.43 23.60 4.84
N GLN A 532 24.48 23.63 6.17
CA GLN A 532 24.00 24.76 6.96
C GLN A 532 24.83 26.02 6.72
N ALA A 533 26.14 25.91 6.52
CA ALA A 533 27.00 27.04 6.22
C ALA A 533 26.62 27.73 4.89
N LEU A 534 26.12 27.00 3.89
CA LEU A 534 25.65 27.57 2.63
C LEU A 534 24.50 28.57 2.81
N LYS A 535 23.65 28.37 3.83
CA LYS A 535 22.53 29.26 4.15
C LYS A 535 22.98 30.66 4.56
N LEU A 536 24.19 30.79 5.11
CA LEU A 536 24.75 32.08 5.55
C LEU A 536 25.33 32.90 4.39
N ASN A 537 25.54 32.30 3.22
CA ASN A 537 26.25 32.91 2.09
C ASN A 537 25.32 33.36 0.94
N LYS A 538 24.01 33.42 1.17
CA LYS A 538 23.04 33.87 0.15
C LYS A 538 23.20 35.36 -0.16
N LYS A 539 23.08 35.73 -1.44
CA LYS A 539 23.12 37.12 -1.93
C LYS A 539 21.84 37.88 -1.55
N SER A 540 20.70 37.18 -1.52
CA SER A 540 19.39 37.74 -1.19
C SER A 540 18.42 36.64 -0.72
N ASP A 541 17.16 37.00 -0.46
CA ASP A 541 16.08 36.05 -0.17
C ASP A 541 15.44 35.42 -1.42
N VAL A 542 15.95 35.74 -2.62
CA VAL A 542 15.46 35.28 -3.92
C VAL A 542 16.35 34.18 -4.49
N LEU A 543 15.74 33.09 -4.95
CA LEU A 543 16.39 32.00 -5.70
C LEU A 543 15.72 31.79 -7.06
N VAL A 544 16.51 31.69 -8.11
CA VAL A 544 16.04 31.23 -9.43
C VAL A 544 16.36 29.75 -9.61
N VAL A 545 15.34 28.91 -9.65
CA VAL A 545 15.48 27.48 -9.97
C VAL A 545 15.34 27.30 -11.48
N ILE A 546 16.41 26.79 -12.09
CA ILE A 546 16.54 26.69 -13.54
C ILE A 546 16.31 25.24 -13.98
N GLY A 547 15.24 25.04 -14.75
CA GLY A 547 14.94 23.80 -15.44
C GLY A 547 15.85 23.59 -16.65
N ASN A 548 15.46 22.69 -17.54
CA ASN A 548 16.24 22.38 -18.75
C ASN A 548 15.41 22.51 -20.03
N GLY A 549 14.20 23.06 -19.96
CA GLY A 549 13.25 23.08 -21.06
C GLY A 549 13.58 24.08 -22.18
N PRO A 550 12.89 23.97 -23.32
CA PRO A 550 13.21 24.72 -24.53
C PRO A 550 12.94 26.23 -24.40
N SER A 551 12.11 26.68 -23.45
CA SER A 551 11.87 28.11 -23.24
C SER A 551 13.14 28.91 -22.93
N LEU A 552 14.18 28.27 -22.39
CA LEU A 552 15.45 28.94 -22.07
C LEU A 552 16.08 29.60 -23.31
N ASN A 553 15.83 29.08 -24.51
CA ASN A 553 16.30 29.69 -25.76
C ASN A 553 15.62 31.03 -26.11
N LYS A 554 14.55 31.39 -25.40
CA LYS A 554 13.78 32.63 -25.60
C LYS A 554 14.06 33.67 -24.52
N MET A 555 15.03 33.43 -23.64
CA MET A 555 15.28 34.22 -22.44
C MET A 555 16.70 34.81 -22.46
N ASP A 556 16.86 36.03 -21.93
CA ASP A 556 18.18 36.58 -21.64
C ASP A 556 18.69 36.05 -20.30
N LEU A 557 19.41 34.93 -20.36
CA LEU A 557 19.91 34.25 -19.16
C LEU A 557 21.07 35.00 -18.48
N ASN A 558 21.75 35.94 -19.16
CA ASN A 558 22.83 36.72 -18.54
C ASN A 558 22.30 37.70 -17.49
N GLY A 559 21.02 38.05 -17.53
CA GLY A 559 20.41 38.89 -16.50
C GLY A 559 20.30 38.25 -15.12
N PHE A 560 20.58 36.96 -14.97
CA PHE A 560 20.61 36.27 -13.67
C PHE A 560 21.97 36.33 -12.96
N ALA A 561 23.00 36.99 -13.52
CA ALA A 561 24.36 36.98 -12.98
C ALA A 561 24.45 37.42 -11.49
N ASN A 562 23.58 38.34 -11.06
CA ASN A 562 23.57 38.89 -9.71
C ASN A 562 22.55 38.21 -8.77
N ILE A 563 21.87 37.16 -9.22
CA ILE A 563 20.89 36.43 -8.43
C ILE A 563 21.47 35.06 -8.06
N ASP A 564 21.03 34.49 -6.93
CA ASP A 564 21.35 33.11 -6.64
C ASP A 564 20.53 32.17 -7.53
N THR A 565 21.21 31.20 -8.12
CA THR A 565 20.64 30.29 -9.12
C THR A 565 20.90 28.84 -8.73
N LEU A 566 19.92 27.97 -8.95
CA LEU A 566 20.05 26.52 -8.78
C LEU A 566 19.74 25.82 -10.10
N ALA A 567 20.79 25.32 -10.74
CA ALA A 567 20.70 24.59 -12.01
C ALA A 567 20.84 23.07 -11.79
N SER A 568 20.50 22.28 -12.81
CA SER A 568 20.53 20.82 -12.68
C SER A 568 20.87 20.08 -13.96
N ASN A 569 21.28 18.82 -13.80
CA ASN A 569 21.57 17.89 -14.89
C ASN A 569 22.53 18.50 -15.94
N LYS A 570 22.15 18.55 -17.23
CA LYS A 570 23.02 19.03 -18.31
C LYS A 570 22.91 20.53 -18.61
N PHE A 571 22.47 21.36 -17.65
CA PHE A 571 22.45 22.81 -17.82
C PHE A 571 23.81 23.40 -18.25
N TYR A 572 24.93 22.77 -17.88
CA TYR A 572 26.28 23.15 -18.33
C TYR A 572 26.46 23.25 -19.86
N LEU A 573 25.58 22.62 -20.66
CA LEU A 573 25.63 22.73 -22.13
C LEU A 573 25.37 24.16 -22.64
N ILE A 574 24.84 25.06 -21.81
CA ILE A 574 24.61 26.46 -22.19
C ILE A 574 25.76 27.41 -21.78
N TYR A 575 26.79 26.92 -21.09
CA TYR A 575 27.81 27.77 -20.46
C TYR A 575 28.59 28.68 -21.43
N ASP A 576 28.74 28.29 -22.69
CA ASP A 576 29.38 29.13 -23.71
C ASP A 576 28.57 30.40 -24.01
N LYS A 577 27.29 30.44 -23.62
CA LYS A 577 26.41 31.61 -23.74
C LYS A 577 26.27 32.41 -22.44
N LEU A 578 26.85 31.94 -21.34
CA LEU A 578 26.72 32.54 -20.01
C LEU A 578 28.05 33.14 -19.53
N ASN A 579 27.99 34.38 -19.05
CA ASN A 579 29.11 35.05 -18.38
C ASN A 579 29.21 34.74 -16.87
N TRP A 580 28.30 33.90 -16.36
CA TRP A 580 28.22 33.48 -14.96
C TRP A 580 28.10 31.95 -14.84
N ARG A 581 28.26 31.43 -13.62
CA ARG A 581 28.01 30.03 -13.26
C ARG A 581 26.98 29.92 -12.14
N PRO A 582 26.14 28.87 -12.12
CA PRO A 582 25.12 28.72 -11.10
C PRO A 582 25.68 28.76 -9.69
N THR A 583 24.99 29.42 -8.76
CA THR A 583 25.38 29.41 -7.33
C THR A 583 25.37 27.97 -6.81
N TYR A 584 24.29 27.24 -7.12
CA TYR A 584 24.09 25.85 -6.75
C TYR A 584 23.85 24.98 -7.97
N TYR A 585 24.26 23.72 -7.85
CA TYR A 585 24.02 22.71 -8.87
C TYR A 585 23.51 21.42 -8.24
N THR A 586 22.60 20.70 -8.89
CA THR A 586 22.12 19.40 -8.38
C THR A 586 21.83 18.39 -9.49
N GLY A 587 21.66 17.13 -9.10
CA GLY A 587 21.40 16.03 -10.00
C GLY A 587 20.63 14.90 -9.33
N MET A 588 19.47 14.55 -9.89
CA MET A 588 18.54 13.62 -9.24
C MET A 588 18.29 12.32 -10.02
N ASP A 589 18.49 12.33 -11.33
CA ASP A 589 18.05 11.23 -12.19
C ASP A 589 19.04 10.07 -12.21
N TRP A 590 18.55 8.88 -11.88
CA TRP A 590 19.32 7.65 -11.82
C TRP A 590 20.00 7.24 -13.12
N ARG A 591 19.40 7.55 -14.27
CA ARG A 591 19.95 7.24 -15.59
C ARG A 591 20.84 8.36 -16.07
N VAL A 592 20.47 9.62 -15.84
CA VAL A 592 21.22 10.77 -16.38
C VAL A 592 22.53 10.97 -15.62
N ILE A 593 22.53 11.00 -14.29
CA ILE A 593 23.71 11.42 -13.51
C ILE A 593 24.95 10.54 -13.77
N PRO A 594 24.86 9.21 -13.78
CA PRO A 594 26.01 8.37 -14.10
C PRO A 594 26.59 8.65 -15.50
N GLN A 595 25.72 8.84 -16.52
CA GLN A 595 26.14 9.12 -17.89
C GLN A 595 26.87 10.47 -18.06
N ILE A 596 26.69 11.40 -17.12
CA ILE A 596 27.28 12.75 -17.19
C ILE A 596 28.23 13.06 -16.04
N ALA A 597 28.59 12.08 -15.22
CA ALA A 597 29.34 12.31 -13.99
C ALA A 597 30.66 13.05 -14.25
N ASP A 598 31.43 12.64 -15.26
CA ASP A 598 32.70 13.30 -15.61
C ASP A 598 32.51 14.76 -16.05
N ASN A 599 31.45 15.05 -16.83
CA ASN A 599 31.12 16.44 -17.20
C ASN A 599 30.71 17.27 -15.97
N LEU A 600 29.98 16.69 -15.02
CA LEU A 600 29.65 17.39 -13.78
C LEU A 600 30.93 17.67 -12.97
N LEU A 601 31.81 16.69 -12.81
CA LEU A 601 33.09 16.84 -12.12
C LEU A 601 33.98 17.93 -12.72
N GLU A 602 33.96 18.10 -14.04
CA GLU A 602 34.78 19.09 -14.74
C GLU A 602 34.11 20.47 -14.83
N LYS A 603 32.83 20.52 -15.19
CA LYS A 603 32.15 21.77 -15.59
C LYS A 603 31.50 22.51 -14.43
N THR A 604 31.17 21.85 -13.31
CA THR A 604 30.39 22.48 -12.23
C THR A 604 31.21 22.83 -10.99
N THR A 605 32.54 22.88 -11.09
CA THR A 605 33.45 23.11 -9.95
C THR A 605 33.28 24.49 -9.29
N GLU A 606 32.77 25.47 -10.02
CA GLU A 606 32.48 26.83 -9.52
C GLU A 606 31.17 26.91 -8.71
N SER A 607 30.32 25.88 -8.80
CA SER A 607 29.02 25.82 -8.10
C SER A 607 29.11 24.98 -6.83
N ALA A 608 28.32 25.33 -5.82
CA ALA A 608 28.09 24.42 -4.68
C ALA A 608 27.21 23.24 -5.15
N PHE A 609 27.79 22.06 -5.26
CA PHE A 609 27.10 20.89 -5.81
C PHE A 609 26.33 20.15 -4.71
N LEU A 610 25.02 20.38 -4.66
CA LEU A 610 24.08 19.73 -3.73
C LEU A 610 23.79 18.32 -4.25
N CYS A 611 24.43 17.31 -3.67
CA CYS A 611 24.42 15.94 -4.15
C CYS A 611 23.59 15.01 -3.26
N PRO A 612 22.59 14.28 -3.79
CA PRO A 612 22.00 13.17 -3.05
C PRO A 612 23.07 12.16 -2.61
N MET A 613 23.01 11.68 -1.38
CA MET A 613 23.93 10.65 -0.84
C MET A 613 24.01 9.40 -1.73
N ARG A 614 22.97 9.11 -2.52
CA ARG A 614 22.99 8.00 -3.47
C ARG A 614 24.00 8.15 -4.62
N PHE A 615 24.47 9.36 -4.93
CA PHE A 615 25.43 9.64 -6.01
C PHE A 615 26.80 10.11 -5.50
N SER A 616 26.98 10.24 -4.18
CA SER A 616 28.21 10.81 -3.61
C SER A 616 29.45 9.98 -3.92
N ASP A 617 29.32 8.67 -4.14
CA ASP A 617 30.41 7.77 -4.49
C ASP A 617 30.94 7.98 -5.91
N ILE A 618 30.10 8.38 -6.87
CA ILE A 618 30.54 8.67 -8.24
C ILE A 618 30.97 10.14 -8.42
N LEU A 619 30.47 11.03 -7.54
CA LEU A 619 30.78 12.46 -7.56
C LEU A 619 31.81 12.88 -6.48
N HIS A 620 32.42 11.93 -5.75
CA HIS A 620 33.36 12.20 -4.64
C HIS A 620 34.57 13.06 -5.03
N ARG A 621 34.92 13.14 -6.31
CA ARG A 621 36.03 13.96 -6.84
C ARG A 621 35.64 15.42 -7.08
N HIS A 622 34.37 15.78 -6.93
CA HIS A 622 33.92 17.16 -7.12
C HIS A 622 34.50 18.02 -6.00
N THR A 623 35.19 19.10 -6.37
CA THR A 623 35.93 19.95 -5.41
C THR A 623 35.02 20.74 -4.46
N ASN A 624 33.75 20.92 -4.83
CA ASN A 624 32.77 21.69 -4.09
C ASN A 624 31.46 20.89 -3.84
N LEU A 625 31.59 19.68 -3.28
CA LEU A 625 30.49 18.73 -3.09
C LEU A 625 29.82 18.88 -1.71
N TYR A 626 28.49 18.93 -1.71
CA TYR A 626 27.68 18.98 -0.49
C TYR A 626 26.65 17.84 -0.49
N PRO A 627 26.99 16.68 0.10
CA PRO A 627 26.08 15.55 0.14
C PRO A 627 24.89 15.77 1.08
N PHE A 628 23.66 15.61 0.58
CA PHE A 628 22.42 15.64 1.38
C PHE A 628 21.68 14.30 1.31
N HIS A 629 20.93 13.97 2.36
CA HIS A 629 20.13 12.75 2.38
C HIS A 629 18.69 13.05 1.99
N GLU A 630 18.08 12.12 1.28
CA GLU A 630 16.74 12.29 0.74
C GLU A 630 15.68 11.80 1.73
N ALA A 631 14.56 12.51 1.74
CA ALA A 631 13.32 12.07 2.34
C ALA A 631 12.29 11.75 1.25
N SER A 632 11.37 10.83 1.54
CA SER A 632 10.25 10.60 0.63
C SER A 632 9.24 11.75 0.75
N LEU A 633 8.87 12.37 -0.37
CA LEU A 633 7.71 13.26 -0.45
C LEU A 633 6.43 12.41 -0.29
N SER A 634 5.99 12.22 0.95
CA SER A 634 4.88 11.36 1.39
C SER A 634 3.96 12.11 2.37
N ARG A 635 2.86 11.50 2.83
CA ARG A 635 1.95 12.09 3.84
C ARG A 635 2.67 12.66 5.08
N HIS A 636 3.85 12.15 5.45
CA HIS A 636 4.65 12.63 6.59
C HIS A 636 5.39 13.95 6.34
N THR A 637 5.75 14.27 5.10
CA THR A 637 6.32 15.58 4.74
C THR A 637 5.25 16.66 4.71
N MET A 638 3.97 16.29 4.66
CA MET A 638 2.83 17.21 4.71
C MET A 638 2.27 17.46 6.12
N THR A 639 3.00 17.07 7.17
CA THR A 639 2.67 17.47 8.55
C THR A 639 3.75 18.35 9.17
N LYS A 640 4.84 18.61 8.42
CA LYS A 640 5.93 19.46 8.89
C LYS A 640 5.71 20.88 8.37
N ASN A 641 5.81 21.86 9.26
CA ASN A 641 5.83 23.29 8.91
C ASN A 641 7.25 23.77 8.57
N SER A 642 8.17 22.84 8.30
CA SER A 642 9.57 23.12 8.01
C SER A 642 10.18 22.09 7.06
N VAL A 643 11.10 22.54 6.22
CA VAL A 643 12.02 21.72 5.43
C VAL A 643 13.43 22.04 5.91
N SER A 644 14.21 21.00 6.23
CA SER A 644 15.59 21.16 6.73
C SER A 644 16.46 19.99 6.29
N PHE A 645 17.78 20.20 6.29
CA PHE A 645 18.72 19.16 5.90
C PHE A 645 18.75 17.98 6.88
N GLU A 646 18.49 18.21 8.17
CA GLU A 646 18.42 17.18 9.21
C GLU A 646 17.20 16.27 9.03
N GLY A 647 16.09 16.85 8.56
CA GLY A 647 14.86 16.13 8.29
C GLY A 647 14.86 15.33 6.97
N GLY A 648 15.91 15.51 6.17
CA GLY A 648 16.06 14.98 4.81
C GLY A 648 15.29 15.78 3.77
N ILE A 649 15.83 15.88 2.57
CA ILE A 649 15.25 16.68 1.48
C ILE A 649 14.20 15.88 0.72
N PRO A 650 12.93 16.32 0.71
CA PRO A 650 11.88 15.63 -0.02
C PRO A 650 12.11 15.68 -1.54
N SER A 651 12.01 14.52 -2.21
CA SER A 651 12.14 14.44 -3.68
C SER A 651 11.05 13.57 -4.31
N ARG A 652 10.41 14.06 -5.38
CA ARG A 652 9.45 13.30 -6.20
C ARG A 652 9.11 13.99 -7.53
N GLY A 653 8.86 13.21 -8.58
CA GLY A 653 8.27 13.66 -9.84
C GLY A 653 9.27 14.27 -10.82
N THR A 654 10.01 15.29 -10.42
CA THR A 654 10.98 15.99 -11.27
C THR A 654 12.17 16.50 -10.44
N VAL A 655 13.32 16.79 -11.07
CA VAL A 655 14.48 17.39 -10.39
C VAL A 655 14.15 18.76 -9.80
N THR A 656 13.29 19.54 -10.47
CA THR A 656 12.93 20.90 -10.08
C THR A 656 12.13 20.96 -8.78
N THR A 657 11.31 19.95 -8.46
CA THR A 657 10.63 19.88 -7.15
C THR A 657 11.63 19.69 -6.01
N THR A 658 12.71 18.94 -6.25
CA THR A 658 13.81 18.79 -5.28
C THR A 658 14.60 20.09 -5.17
N ALA A 659 14.87 20.76 -6.28
CA ALA A 659 15.55 22.07 -6.29
C ALA A 659 14.77 23.11 -5.47
N ILE A 660 13.44 23.16 -5.60
CA ILE A 660 12.60 24.03 -4.77
C ILE A 660 12.75 23.67 -3.28
N MET A 661 12.68 22.38 -2.94
CA MET A 661 12.84 21.92 -1.55
C MET A 661 14.23 22.25 -0.98
N LEU A 662 15.28 22.16 -1.80
CA LEU A 662 16.63 22.60 -1.43
C LEU A 662 16.66 24.12 -1.19
N GLY A 663 16.00 24.91 -2.03
CA GLY A 663 15.85 26.35 -1.82
C GLY A 663 15.15 26.70 -0.50
N ILE A 664 14.07 25.99 -0.16
CA ILE A 664 13.38 26.17 1.13
C ILE A 664 14.31 25.80 2.30
N ALA A 665 15.04 24.68 2.22
CA ALA A 665 15.99 24.25 3.25
C ALA A 665 17.15 25.25 3.44
N LEU A 666 17.63 25.83 2.33
CA LEU A 666 18.63 26.91 2.32
C LEU A 666 18.07 28.24 2.86
N GLY A 667 16.75 28.36 3.05
CA GLY A 667 16.13 29.51 3.69
C GLY A 667 15.84 30.70 2.78
N TYR A 668 15.62 30.45 1.48
CA TYR A 668 15.08 31.44 0.54
C TYR A 668 13.58 31.69 0.82
N LYS A 669 13.10 32.90 0.52
CA LYS A 669 11.70 33.33 0.73
C LYS A 669 10.90 33.42 -0.55
N GLU A 670 11.57 33.67 -1.67
CA GLU A 670 10.96 33.71 -2.99
C GLU A 670 11.73 32.82 -3.95
N ILE A 671 11.02 31.95 -4.67
CA ILE A 671 11.61 31.02 -5.64
C ILE A 671 10.94 31.23 -7.00
N TYR A 672 11.75 31.51 -8.01
CA TYR A 672 11.30 31.74 -9.39
C TYR A 672 11.72 30.57 -10.28
N LEU A 673 10.77 29.98 -11.00
CA LEU A 673 11.01 28.86 -11.90
C LEU A 673 11.19 29.35 -13.34
N VAL A 674 12.30 28.98 -13.98
CA VAL A 674 12.55 29.25 -15.40
C VAL A 674 12.90 27.96 -16.13
N GLY A 675 12.58 27.84 -17.42
CA GLY A 675 12.85 26.62 -18.20
C GLY A 675 12.11 25.38 -17.71
N CYS A 676 10.95 25.55 -17.08
CA CYS A 676 10.11 24.48 -16.52
C CYS A 676 8.87 24.25 -17.39
N ASP A 677 9.08 23.97 -18.68
CA ASP A 677 8.02 23.98 -19.70
C ASP A 677 6.92 22.93 -19.51
N THR A 678 7.21 21.77 -18.93
CA THR A 678 6.25 20.65 -18.72
C THR A 678 5.46 20.19 -19.96
N SER A 679 5.96 20.50 -21.16
CA SER A 679 5.38 20.12 -22.46
C SER A 679 6.31 19.13 -23.16
N TYR A 680 6.15 17.84 -22.85
CA TYR A 680 7.01 16.78 -23.39
C TYR A 680 6.36 16.10 -24.60
N SER A 681 7.18 15.81 -25.60
CA SER A 681 6.85 15.01 -26.76
C SER A 681 7.91 13.93 -26.97
N ILE A 682 7.50 12.75 -27.44
CA ILE A 682 8.45 11.67 -27.77
C ILE A 682 8.73 11.74 -29.27
N PRO A 683 9.96 12.09 -29.70
CA PRO A 683 10.31 12.10 -31.12
C PRO A 683 10.10 10.72 -31.76
N GLN A 684 9.68 10.69 -33.03
CA GLN A 684 9.52 9.45 -33.78
C GLN A 684 10.82 8.64 -33.91
N THR A 685 11.97 9.32 -33.77
CA THR A 685 13.31 8.75 -33.81
C THR A 685 13.69 8.03 -32.52
N VAL A 686 12.94 8.20 -31.43
CA VAL A 686 13.22 7.55 -30.13
C VAL A 686 12.69 6.12 -30.12
N ILE A 687 13.57 5.18 -29.76
CA ILE A 687 13.20 3.78 -29.59
C ILE A 687 12.56 3.61 -28.21
N GLN A 688 11.39 2.97 -28.18
CA GLN A 688 10.59 2.73 -26.98
C GLN A 688 10.55 1.24 -26.61
N GLU A 689 10.93 0.91 -25.37
CA GLU A 689 10.99 -0.47 -24.87
C GLU A 689 10.44 -0.63 -23.45
N GLY A 690 9.96 -1.84 -23.14
CA GLY A 690 9.39 -2.17 -21.83
C GLY A 690 7.88 -1.93 -21.73
N ALA A 691 7.36 -1.94 -20.50
CA ALA A 691 5.95 -1.75 -20.23
C ALA A 691 5.54 -0.27 -20.37
N ASP A 692 4.34 -0.04 -20.90
CA ASP A 692 3.61 1.20 -20.64
C ASP A 692 3.11 1.14 -19.19
N ARG A 693 3.89 1.75 -18.30
CA ARG A 693 3.63 1.69 -16.86
C ARG A 693 2.46 2.58 -16.45
N PHE A 694 2.12 3.58 -17.26
CA PHE A 694 1.22 4.66 -16.89
C PHE A 694 -0.06 4.70 -17.73
N GLY A 695 -0.18 3.84 -18.74
CA GLY A 695 -1.34 3.73 -19.62
C GLY A 695 -1.48 4.92 -20.57
N ASN A 696 -0.37 5.60 -20.91
CA ASN A 696 -0.35 6.82 -21.72
C ASN A 696 0.18 6.58 -23.14
N GLY A 697 0.46 5.32 -23.50
CA GLY A 697 1.03 4.94 -24.80
C GLY A 697 2.55 5.11 -24.91
N VAL A 698 3.24 5.57 -23.86
CA VAL A 698 4.70 5.73 -23.82
C VAL A 698 5.33 4.61 -22.99
N LYS A 699 6.30 3.89 -23.57
CA LYS A 699 7.00 2.83 -22.82
C LYS A 699 8.05 3.41 -21.88
N LEU A 700 8.30 2.71 -20.79
CA LEU A 700 9.16 3.19 -19.70
C LEU A 700 10.62 3.49 -20.10
N ASN A 701 11.20 2.76 -21.06
CA ASN A 701 12.60 2.94 -21.47
C ASN A 701 12.67 3.59 -22.85
N LEU A 702 13.40 4.70 -22.93
CA LEU A 702 13.54 5.52 -24.13
C LEU A 702 15.01 5.64 -24.51
N THR A 703 15.33 5.43 -25.79
CA THR A 703 16.70 5.59 -26.32
C THR A 703 16.69 6.52 -27.52
N SER A 704 17.45 7.61 -27.43
CA SER A 704 17.59 8.59 -28.51
C SER A 704 18.51 8.06 -29.61
N THR A 705 18.12 8.21 -30.88
CA THR A 705 18.92 7.75 -32.03
C THR A 705 19.56 8.88 -32.83
N LYS A 706 19.18 10.13 -32.54
CA LYS A 706 19.67 11.36 -33.16
C LYS A 706 19.79 12.49 -32.11
N ASP A 707 20.40 13.59 -32.51
CA ASP A 707 20.51 14.83 -31.73
C ASP A 707 19.34 15.77 -32.07
N ASP A 708 18.11 15.31 -31.81
CA ASP A 708 16.87 15.96 -32.19
C ASP A 708 15.89 16.14 -31.02
N ASP A 709 16.40 16.31 -29.80
CA ASP A 709 15.57 16.46 -28.60
C ASP A 709 14.79 17.78 -28.59
N PRO A 710 13.44 17.75 -28.68
CA PRO A 710 12.63 18.97 -28.67
C PRO A 710 12.28 19.42 -27.24
N ASN A 711 12.55 18.59 -26.23
CA ASN A 711 12.04 18.78 -24.87
C ASN A 711 12.99 19.57 -23.97
N HIS A 712 14.18 19.90 -24.47
CA HIS A 712 15.21 20.63 -23.75
C HIS A 712 15.79 21.75 -24.61
N PHE A 713 16.50 22.69 -23.98
CA PHE A 713 17.08 23.85 -24.67
C PHE A 713 18.15 23.48 -25.71
N ALA A 714 18.74 22.29 -25.63
CA ALA A 714 19.76 21.82 -26.56
C ALA A 714 19.25 20.58 -27.32
N GLY A 715 19.32 20.61 -28.66
CA GLY A 715 18.89 19.46 -29.48
C GLY A 715 19.70 18.19 -29.22
N ASN A 716 20.96 18.34 -28.79
CA ASN A 716 21.84 17.25 -28.37
C ASN A 716 21.77 16.95 -26.85
N TYR A 717 20.74 17.43 -26.13
CA TYR A 717 20.65 17.27 -24.68
C TYR A 717 20.72 15.80 -24.27
N PHE A 718 19.84 14.94 -24.77
CA PHE A 718 20.06 13.50 -24.66
C PHE A 718 21.13 13.06 -25.66
N GLY A 719 20.98 13.45 -26.92
CA GLY A 719 21.90 13.10 -27.99
C GLY A 719 21.83 11.62 -28.38
N LYS A 720 22.47 11.27 -29.50
CA LYS A 720 22.46 9.90 -30.04
C LYS A 720 23.07 8.91 -29.03
N GLY A 721 22.31 7.86 -28.71
CA GLY A 721 22.71 6.76 -27.84
C GLY A 721 22.34 6.96 -26.36
N ALA A 722 21.82 8.11 -25.96
CA ALA A 722 21.42 8.33 -24.58
C ALA A 722 20.12 7.60 -24.22
N VAL A 723 20.10 7.11 -22.98
CA VAL A 723 18.97 6.38 -22.40
C VAL A 723 18.30 7.22 -21.33
N TRP A 724 16.98 7.33 -21.41
CA TRP A 724 16.12 8.08 -20.50
C TRP A 724 14.77 7.36 -20.29
N HIS A 725 13.82 7.99 -19.62
CA HIS A 725 12.55 7.37 -19.24
C HIS A 725 11.36 8.29 -19.49
N ASP A 726 10.16 7.71 -19.54
CA ASP A 726 8.90 8.46 -19.64
C ASP A 726 8.85 9.59 -18.58
N PRO A 727 8.71 10.86 -18.98
CA PRO A 727 8.69 12.00 -18.08
C PRO A 727 7.46 12.04 -17.16
N ASN A 728 6.35 11.36 -17.50
CA ASN A 728 5.10 11.33 -16.72
C ASN A 728 4.66 12.71 -16.19
N VAL A 729 4.22 13.57 -17.12
CA VAL A 729 3.75 14.93 -16.83
C VAL A 729 2.69 15.00 -15.72
N PRO A 730 1.66 14.13 -15.67
CA PRO A 730 0.68 14.15 -14.58
C PRO A 730 1.31 14.01 -13.19
N GLU A 731 2.30 13.14 -13.03
CA GLU A 731 2.99 12.95 -11.75
C GLU A 731 3.93 14.12 -11.41
N MET A 732 4.52 14.78 -12.41
CA MET A 732 5.27 16.02 -12.22
C MET A 732 4.37 17.15 -11.70
N ILE A 733 3.22 17.40 -12.36
CA ILE A 733 2.24 18.41 -11.94
C ILE A 733 1.75 18.13 -10.52
N ARG A 734 1.41 16.87 -10.21
CA ARG A 734 1.07 16.46 -8.85
C ARG A 734 2.16 16.80 -7.83
N SER A 735 3.42 16.56 -8.18
CA SER A 735 4.54 16.84 -7.29
C SER A 735 4.71 18.36 -7.05
N TYR A 736 4.45 19.19 -8.06
CA TYR A 736 4.44 20.65 -7.89
C TYR A 736 3.33 21.15 -6.95
N TYR A 737 2.12 20.58 -7.02
CA TYR A 737 1.05 20.92 -6.06
C TYR A 737 1.44 20.60 -4.61
N LEU A 738 2.10 19.45 -4.39
CA LEU A 738 2.62 19.08 -3.07
C LEU A 738 3.70 20.06 -2.59
N VAL A 739 4.59 20.46 -3.50
CA VAL A 739 5.63 21.46 -3.20
C VAL A 739 5.01 22.80 -2.83
N ARG A 740 4.00 23.29 -3.56
CA ARG A 740 3.28 24.53 -3.26
C ARG A 740 2.72 24.54 -1.84
N ARG A 741 2.08 23.45 -1.43
CA ARG A 741 1.53 23.30 -0.07
C ARG A 741 2.60 23.42 1.02
N VAL A 742 3.75 22.76 0.83
CA VAL A 742 4.87 22.83 1.77
C VAL A 742 5.46 24.25 1.80
N ALA A 743 5.67 24.85 0.63
CA ALA A 743 6.19 26.22 0.52
C ALA A 743 5.31 27.23 1.24
N ASN A 744 3.99 27.20 1.03
CA ASN A 744 3.03 28.08 1.70
C ASN A 744 3.12 27.97 3.23
N ARG A 745 3.25 26.74 3.77
CA ARG A 745 3.40 26.54 5.23
C ARG A 745 4.75 26.98 5.78
N CYS A 746 5.79 26.98 4.95
CA CYS A 746 7.10 27.52 5.30
C CYS A 746 7.19 29.04 5.08
N GLY A 747 6.11 29.69 4.62
CA GLY A 747 6.11 31.12 4.29
C GLY A 747 7.05 31.44 3.11
N VAL A 748 7.09 30.56 2.10
CA VAL A 748 7.88 30.71 0.87
C VAL A 748 6.94 30.83 -0.32
N THR A 749 7.12 31.88 -1.11
CA THR A 749 6.34 32.11 -2.33
C THR A 749 7.08 31.55 -3.54
N ILE A 750 6.35 30.88 -4.44
CA ILE A 750 6.92 30.31 -5.66
C ILE A 750 6.19 30.91 -6.86
N TYR A 751 6.96 31.38 -7.84
CA TYR A 751 6.44 31.91 -9.10
C TYR A 751 6.94 31.10 -10.30
N ASN A 752 6.13 31.06 -11.36
CA ASN A 752 6.54 30.56 -12.66
C ASN A 752 6.95 31.71 -13.60
N SER A 753 8.23 31.80 -13.90
CA SER A 753 8.81 32.75 -14.87
C SER A 753 9.29 32.08 -16.17
N THR A 754 8.82 30.87 -16.44
CA THR A 754 9.07 30.17 -17.70
C THR A 754 8.31 30.86 -18.83
N VAL A 755 9.00 31.21 -19.93
CA VAL A 755 8.39 31.80 -21.12
C VAL A 755 7.56 30.73 -21.87
N GLY A 756 6.23 30.78 -21.72
CA GLY A 756 5.32 29.77 -22.24
C GLY A 756 5.25 28.51 -21.36
N GLY A 757 5.15 27.33 -21.99
CA GLY A 757 5.01 26.05 -21.30
C GLY A 757 3.63 25.84 -20.65
N ASN A 758 3.45 24.67 -20.01
CA ASN A 758 2.18 24.19 -19.47
C ASN A 758 2.15 24.14 -17.92
N LEU A 759 3.15 24.70 -17.24
CA LEU A 759 3.21 24.66 -15.77
C LEU A 759 2.35 25.79 -15.17
N GLU A 760 1.11 25.48 -14.80
CA GLU A 760 0.17 26.47 -14.23
C GLU A 760 -0.06 26.33 -12.72
N VAL A 761 0.79 25.57 -12.02
CA VAL A 761 0.62 25.33 -10.56
C VAL A 761 0.95 26.57 -9.72
N PHE A 762 1.83 27.43 -10.23
CA PHE A 762 2.33 28.64 -9.57
C PHE A 762 1.99 29.87 -10.41
N ASP A 763 1.79 31.01 -9.74
CA ASP A 763 1.45 32.26 -10.42
C ASP A 763 2.55 32.68 -11.39
N ARG A 764 2.14 33.16 -12.56
CA ARG A 764 3.07 33.57 -13.62
C ARG A 764 3.54 35.00 -13.42
N ILE A 765 4.85 35.20 -13.56
CA ILE A 765 5.47 36.52 -13.57
C ILE A 765 6.56 36.58 -14.64
N ASP A 766 6.65 37.71 -15.34
CA ASP A 766 7.70 37.93 -16.33
C ASP A 766 9.09 37.79 -15.68
N HIS A 767 9.97 37.01 -16.31
CA HIS A 767 11.35 36.82 -15.86
C HIS A 767 12.16 38.11 -15.71
N GLN A 768 11.84 39.15 -16.49
CA GLN A 768 12.49 40.46 -16.38
C GLN A 768 12.09 41.21 -15.10
N ARG A 769 11.00 40.79 -14.44
CA ARG A 769 10.52 41.35 -13.16
C ARG A 769 11.08 40.62 -11.94
N ILE A 770 11.94 39.60 -12.14
CA ILE A 770 12.59 38.92 -11.02
C ILE A 770 13.50 39.92 -10.30
N PRO A 771 13.40 40.08 -8.96
CA PRO A 771 14.26 41.00 -8.23
C PRO A 771 15.75 40.66 -8.44
N GLY A 772 16.53 41.67 -8.85
CA GLY A 772 17.97 41.52 -9.15
C GLY A 772 18.30 41.18 -10.61
N PHE A 773 17.31 41.08 -11.50
CA PHE A 773 17.54 40.90 -12.93
C PHE A 773 18.16 42.15 -13.58
N ILE A 774 19.12 41.97 -14.50
CA ILE A 774 19.79 43.06 -15.22
C ILE A 774 19.77 42.79 -16.73
N GLU A 775 19.27 43.72 -17.53
CA GLU A 775 19.27 43.58 -18.99
C GLU A 775 20.69 43.68 -19.59
N ALA A 776 21.04 42.76 -20.51
CA ALA A 776 22.37 42.69 -21.13
C ALA A 776 22.76 43.90 -22.02
N HIS A 777 21.85 44.85 -22.27
CA HIS A 777 22.07 45.95 -23.23
C HIS A 777 22.10 47.38 -22.66
N ALA A 778 22.14 47.55 -21.33
CA ALA A 778 22.34 48.87 -20.75
C ALA A 778 23.84 49.21 -20.59
N ASN A 779 24.59 49.33 -21.70
CA ASN A 779 25.85 50.07 -21.78
C ASN A 779 26.33 50.24 -23.23
N ASN A 780 25.79 51.24 -23.93
CA ASN A 780 26.55 52.21 -24.74
C ASN A 780 25.57 53.19 -25.41
N ASN A 781 25.76 54.49 -25.14
CA ASN A 781 25.04 55.68 -25.65
C ASN A 781 23.62 55.82 -25.06
N THR A 782 23.23 56.88 -24.37
CA THR A 782 23.64 58.29 -24.32
C THR A 782 23.36 58.83 -22.92
N SER A 783 24.17 59.81 -22.51
CA SER A 783 23.79 60.81 -21.52
C SER A 783 22.47 61.48 -21.89
N ASP A 784 21.79 61.99 -20.88
CA ASP A 784 20.58 62.84 -20.94
C ASP A 784 19.25 62.08 -21.08
N ASP A 785 18.59 61.81 -19.95
CA ASP A 785 17.46 62.65 -19.56
C ASP A 785 16.97 62.34 -18.14
N VAL A 786 16.85 63.42 -17.38
CA VAL A 786 16.25 63.48 -16.04
C VAL A 786 14.75 63.76 -16.18
N ALA A 787 13.99 63.15 -15.29
CA ALA A 787 12.58 63.42 -14.94
C ALA A 787 11.50 62.86 -15.89
N VAL A 788 10.59 62.07 -15.34
CA VAL A 788 9.27 62.50 -14.84
C VAL A 788 8.46 61.24 -14.49
N ALA A 789 8.02 61.15 -13.23
CA ALA A 789 6.64 60.78 -12.83
C ALA A 789 6.64 60.28 -11.37
N ARG A 790 6.45 61.23 -10.45
CA ARG A 790 5.78 60.99 -9.16
C ARG A 790 4.26 61.14 -9.37
N ASP A 791 3.52 60.54 -8.45
CA ASP A 791 2.09 60.62 -8.19
C ASP A 791 1.15 59.79 -9.08
N VAL A 792 0.62 58.70 -8.49
CA VAL A 792 -0.79 58.66 -8.06
C VAL A 792 -0.86 57.90 -6.73
N THR A 793 -1.07 58.61 -5.63
CA THR A 793 -1.76 58.09 -4.44
C THR A 793 -3.23 58.42 -4.57
N GLU A 794 -4.11 57.43 -4.51
CA GLU A 794 -5.44 57.57 -3.88
C GLU A 794 -6.04 56.18 -3.58
N THR A 795 -5.99 55.85 -2.28
CA THR A 795 -7.02 55.19 -1.47
C THR A 795 -8.08 54.32 -2.16
N VAL A 796 -7.98 53.01 -1.93
CA VAL A 796 -9.14 52.17 -1.54
C VAL A 796 -8.72 51.34 -0.33
N VAL A 797 -9.35 51.62 0.81
CA VAL A 797 -9.33 50.79 2.02
C VAL A 797 -10.21 49.57 1.76
N PRO A 798 -9.73 48.32 1.91
CA PRO A 798 -10.61 47.20 2.17
C PRO A 798 -10.80 47.10 3.68
N ASN A 799 -12.06 47.23 4.10
CA ASN A 799 -12.50 46.91 5.45
C ASN A 799 -12.03 45.51 5.86
N ASP A 800 -11.48 45.44 7.06
CA ASP A 800 -11.35 44.23 7.86
C ASP A 800 -12.68 43.46 7.88
N SER A 801 -12.63 42.23 7.40
CA SER A 801 -13.32 41.13 8.07
C SER A 801 -12.52 39.85 7.81
N GLU A 802 -11.68 39.52 8.78
CA GLU A 802 -11.17 38.17 8.97
C GLU A 802 -12.37 37.20 8.97
N ARG A 803 -12.43 36.31 7.98
CA ARG A 803 -13.03 34.99 8.15
C ARG A 803 -11.95 33.97 7.86
N ASP A 804 -11.40 33.48 8.95
CA ASP A 804 -10.57 32.30 9.04
C ASP A 804 -11.40 31.08 8.60
N VAL A 805 -11.14 30.55 7.40
CA VAL A 805 -11.89 29.42 6.79
C VAL A 805 -11.25 28.07 7.15
N THR A 806 -10.46 28.00 8.24
CA THR A 806 -9.78 26.76 8.64
C THR A 806 -10.41 26.04 9.84
N THR A 807 -11.47 26.59 10.45
CA THR A 807 -12.14 26.00 11.62
C THR A 807 -13.53 25.40 11.36
N ASP A 808 -14.16 25.66 10.21
CA ASP A 808 -15.54 25.18 9.92
C ASP A 808 -15.63 23.77 9.30
N VAL A 809 -14.52 23.06 9.15
CA VAL A 809 -14.47 21.71 8.55
C VAL A 809 -14.60 20.59 9.60
N LEU A 810 -14.56 20.90 10.90
CA LEU A 810 -14.67 19.90 11.96
C LEU A 810 -16.12 19.69 12.48
N ASP A 811 -17.03 20.63 12.23
CA ASP A 811 -18.41 20.57 12.76
C ASP A 811 -19.44 20.03 11.76
N LYS A 812 -19.03 19.61 10.56
CA LYS A 812 -19.92 19.02 9.53
C LYS A 812 -19.50 17.62 9.06
N ALA A 813 -18.59 16.96 9.77
CA ALA A 813 -18.31 15.52 9.68
C ALA A 813 -18.80 14.82 10.95
#